data_AF-A0A0A0KBM0-F1
#
_entry.id   AF-A0A0A0KBM0-F1
#
_cell.length_a   1.000
_cell.length_b   1.000
_cell.length_c   1.000
_cell.angle_alpha   90.00
_cell.angle_beta   90.00
_cell.angle_gamma   90.00
#
_symmetry.space_group_name_H-M   'P 1'
#
loop_
_entity.id
_entity.type
_entity.pdbx_description
1 polymer ?
#
loop_
_entity_poly.entity_id
_entity_poly.type
_entity_poly.pdbx_seq_one_letter_code
_entity_poly.pdbx_strand_id
1 'polypeptide(L)'
;MGFQKEDNSTKILRALKTLFFLITILLSLLFFSAPILLAIADALLPSALLSTLLHPDSLSFKSLSSHLQNYHFSSSLVDIPLISISRSAILICFYSLCNGPKLSRGPYLAAVMACSLISVAFVAVKAWCVFGEMMTSKGERAMEMGLFICSLFLGVAHIVVAYRGSCRERRKLRVYEIDIEAVWACHQGLLRYKNIALEGKNYNINSITARRFFPSPLDSPFSSGCRSPSVKSFPSFVSSALSTAASNSLGVEAAEFIEASKHGNLVPLSRCIFGDQLDPILAYRCLVKENDWDSPSFLFESVESNSQGRYSVVGAQPTMEIVAKENKINILDHKKGRLTEEFVDDPFTIPIKISEKWKPKSIGGLPDTFCGGWVGYFSYDTMRYVEGKKLPFSGAPKDDRNLADFHLGLYDEVVVFDHVEKKVCIILWVELDGFLSVENAYEDGVKRLDNLARKFQDGDHPRLSPGFVNLNTRQFGPSLKKSNMTSDSYKEAVLRAKEHILAGDIFQIVLSQRFEYRTFANPFEIYRALRIVNPSPYMAYLQARGCTLVGSSPEILTRVKKNKIVNRPLAGTVRRGKTEKEDEMLEKQLLDDAKQCAEHIMLVDLARNDVGKVSKNSSVKVEKLMNIERYSHVMHISSTVTGELHDHLTSWDVLQAALPVGTVSGAPKVKAMELIDELETTRRGPYSGGFGTVSFNGDMDIALALRTIVFPTSAHYDTMYSYKDVNQRREWIAHLQAGAGIVADSSPEDEHQECQNKAAALARAIALAESAFVNK
;
A
#
# COMPACT_ATOMS: atom_id res chain seq x y z
N MET A 1 -37.12 6.05 23.39
CA MET A 1 -38.49 5.59 23.05
C MET A 1 -38.95 6.33 21.82
N GLY A 2 -39.08 5.63 20.69
CA GLY A 2 -39.51 6.17 19.41
C GLY A 2 -39.75 5.01 18.45
N PHE A 3 -40.89 4.34 18.60
CA PHE A 3 -41.31 3.23 17.74
C PHE A 3 -41.64 3.78 16.34
N GLN A 4 -40.80 3.49 15.35
CA GLN A 4 -41.19 3.64 13.94
C GLN A 4 -42.22 2.55 13.61
N LYS A 5 -43.43 3.02 13.30
CA LYS A 5 -44.56 2.23 12.82
C LYS A 5 -44.19 1.64 11.46
N GLU A 6 -43.76 0.38 11.44
CA GLU A 6 -43.56 -0.38 10.20
C GLU A 6 -44.91 -0.45 9.46
N ASP A 7 -44.96 0.11 8.25
CA ASP A 7 -46.17 0.31 7.46
C ASP A 7 -46.92 -1.02 7.27
N ASN A 8 -48.16 -1.12 7.78
CA ASN A 8 -49.00 -2.32 7.73
C ASN A 8 -49.14 -2.86 6.29
N SER A 9 -49.03 -1.99 5.28
CA SER A 9 -49.00 -2.36 3.86
C SER A 9 -47.85 -3.30 3.52
N THR A 10 -46.64 -3.05 4.04
CA THR A 10 -45.44 -3.87 3.76
C THR A 10 -45.47 -5.21 4.46
N LYS A 11 -46.05 -5.29 5.68
CA LYS A 11 -46.30 -6.56 6.39
C LYS A 11 -47.35 -7.41 5.70
N ILE A 12 -48.46 -6.80 5.27
CA ILE A 12 -49.51 -7.50 4.51
C ILE A 12 -48.95 -7.99 3.17
N LEU A 13 -48.13 -7.20 2.48
CA LEU A 13 -47.51 -7.60 1.22
C LEU A 13 -46.48 -8.73 1.40
N ARG A 14 -45.69 -8.73 2.48
CA ARG A 14 -44.81 -9.87 2.81
C ARG A 14 -45.62 -11.12 3.16
N ALA A 15 -46.68 -10.99 3.96
CA ALA A 15 -47.53 -12.12 4.32
C ALA A 15 -48.24 -12.73 3.10
N LEU A 16 -48.75 -11.89 2.18
CA LEU A 16 -49.34 -12.36 0.92
C LEU A 16 -48.32 -13.03 0.00
N LYS A 17 -47.07 -12.52 -0.07
CA LYS A 17 -45.99 -13.15 -0.83
C LYS A 17 -45.59 -14.51 -0.26
N THR A 18 -45.50 -14.63 1.07
CA THR A 18 -45.19 -15.90 1.74
C THR A 18 -46.34 -16.90 1.62
N LEU A 19 -47.59 -16.46 1.74
CA LEU A 19 -48.76 -17.32 1.56
C LEU A 19 -48.87 -17.82 0.11
N PHE A 20 -48.63 -16.94 -0.87
CA PHE A 20 -48.59 -17.31 -2.29
C PHE A 20 -47.44 -18.30 -2.58
N PHE A 21 -46.26 -18.08 -1.98
CA PHE A 21 -45.13 -18.99 -2.08
C PHE A 21 -45.43 -20.38 -1.50
N LEU A 22 -46.05 -20.45 -0.32
CA LEU A 22 -46.46 -21.70 0.31
C LEU A 22 -47.53 -22.43 -0.51
N ILE A 23 -48.53 -21.73 -1.05
CA ILE A 23 -49.56 -22.30 -1.93
C ILE A 23 -48.93 -22.83 -3.22
N THR A 24 -47.96 -22.11 -3.80
CA THR A 24 -47.27 -22.53 -5.02
C THR A 24 -46.39 -23.76 -4.78
N ILE A 25 -45.70 -23.83 -3.63
CA ILE A 25 -44.95 -25.03 -3.22
C ILE A 25 -45.92 -26.20 -3.00
N LEU A 26 -47.03 -26.00 -2.29
CA LEU A 26 -48.01 -27.05 -2.04
C LEU A 26 -48.62 -27.57 -3.35
N LEU A 27 -48.99 -26.68 -4.28
CA LEU A 27 -49.50 -27.03 -5.60
C LEU A 27 -48.44 -27.75 -6.44
N SER A 28 -47.18 -27.30 -6.42
CA SER A 28 -46.10 -27.98 -7.14
C SER A 28 -45.79 -29.35 -6.55
N LEU A 29 -45.88 -29.54 -5.23
CA LEU A 29 -45.74 -30.84 -4.57
C LEU A 29 -46.95 -31.75 -4.81
N LEU A 30 -48.17 -31.21 -4.86
CA LEU A 30 -49.39 -31.95 -5.23
C LEU A 30 -49.35 -32.40 -6.70
N PHE A 31 -48.88 -31.55 -7.62
CA PHE A 31 -48.73 -31.87 -9.03
C PHE A 31 -47.53 -32.78 -9.35
N PHE A 32 -46.46 -32.74 -8.54
CA PHE A 32 -45.34 -33.70 -8.64
C PHE A 32 -45.66 -35.05 -7.98
N SER A 33 -46.46 -35.06 -6.91
CA SER A 33 -46.80 -36.31 -6.21
C SER A 33 -47.93 -37.08 -6.89
N ALA A 34 -48.85 -36.43 -7.62
CA ALA A 34 -49.94 -37.14 -8.30
C ALA A 34 -49.46 -38.17 -9.35
N PRO A 35 -48.48 -37.90 -10.23
CA PRO A 35 -47.94 -38.87 -11.18
C PRO A 35 -47.06 -39.94 -10.50
N ILE A 36 -46.36 -39.59 -9.42
CA ILE A 36 -45.49 -40.51 -8.67
C ILE A 36 -46.35 -41.45 -7.80
N LEU A 37 -47.43 -40.97 -7.20
CA LEU A 37 -48.41 -41.78 -6.46
C LEU A 37 -49.22 -42.66 -7.41
N LEU A 38 -49.56 -42.20 -8.62
CA LEU A 38 -50.12 -43.06 -9.67
C LEU A 38 -49.13 -44.14 -10.10
N ALA A 39 -47.86 -43.77 -10.31
CA ALA A 39 -46.80 -44.72 -10.67
C ALA A 39 -46.47 -45.72 -9.54
N ILE A 40 -46.57 -45.33 -8.27
CA ILE A 40 -46.38 -46.23 -7.11
C ILE A 40 -47.62 -47.11 -6.89
N ALA A 41 -48.83 -46.57 -7.08
CA ALA A 41 -50.07 -47.34 -7.01
C ALA A 41 -50.16 -48.36 -8.16
N ASP A 42 -49.70 -48.01 -9.36
CA ASP A 42 -49.61 -48.89 -10.53
C ASP A 42 -48.39 -49.84 -10.48
N ALA A 43 -47.34 -49.50 -9.72
CA ALA A 43 -46.22 -50.42 -9.46
C ALA A 43 -46.51 -51.46 -8.36
N LEU A 44 -47.55 -51.25 -7.54
CA LEU A 44 -47.92 -52.16 -6.44
C LEU A 44 -49.11 -53.10 -6.75
N LEU A 45 -49.71 -53.01 -7.94
CA LEU A 45 -50.62 -54.03 -8.50
C LEU A 45 -50.13 -54.35 -9.92
N PRO A 46 -49.70 -55.57 -10.31
CA PRO A 46 -50.19 -56.89 -9.87
C PRO A 46 -49.11 -57.98 -9.64
N SER A 47 -49.25 -58.71 -8.53
CA SER A 47 -49.18 -60.18 -8.34
C SER A 47 -48.40 -61.13 -9.31
N ALA A 48 -47.27 -60.74 -9.91
CA ALA A 48 -46.40 -61.67 -10.65
C ALA A 48 -44.97 -61.76 -10.10
N LEU A 49 -44.47 -60.69 -9.44
CA LEU A 49 -43.08 -60.60 -8.99
C LEU A 49 -42.76 -61.39 -7.71
N LEU A 50 -43.77 -61.88 -6.98
CA LEU A 50 -43.57 -62.72 -5.80
C LEU A 50 -43.40 -64.22 -6.14
N SER A 51 -43.65 -64.62 -7.39
CA SER A 51 -43.49 -66.02 -7.84
C SER A 51 -42.13 -66.29 -8.51
N THR A 52 -41.46 -65.24 -9.01
CA THR A 52 -40.18 -65.32 -9.73
C THR A 52 -38.94 -65.22 -8.84
N LEU A 53 -39.12 -64.93 -7.54
CA LEU A 53 -38.03 -64.89 -6.54
C LEU A 53 -37.66 -66.26 -5.95
N LEU A 54 -38.28 -67.36 -6.39
CA LEU A 54 -38.06 -68.71 -5.85
C LEU A 54 -37.29 -69.69 -6.77
N HIS A 55 -36.87 -69.31 -7.98
CA HIS A 55 -36.00 -70.14 -8.83
C HIS A 55 -34.95 -69.31 -9.58
N PRO A 56 -33.65 -69.46 -9.26
CA PRO A 56 -32.61 -68.54 -9.71
C PRO A 56 -31.81 -69.03 -10.94
N ASP A 57 -32.47 -69.50 -12.00
CA ASP A 57 -31.77 -69.92 -13.24
C ASP A 57 -32.57 -69.56 -14.49
N SER A 58 -32.57 -68.28 -14.89
CA SER A 58 -32.72 -67.80 -16.28
C SER A 58 -32.96 -66.28 -16.37
N LEU A 59 -31.90 -65.47 -16.20
CA LEU A 59 -31.96 -64.04 -16.53
C LEU A 59 -31.03 -63.75 -17.71
N SER A 60 -31.55 -63.86 -18.93
CA SER A 60 -30.88 -63.31 -20.12
C SER A 60 -31.40 -61.91 -20.42
N PHE A 61 -30.51 -61.00 -20.81
CA PHE A 61 -30.78 -59.60 -21.14
C PHE A 61 -31.89 -59.41 -22.20
N LYS A 62 -32.18 -60.44 -23.00
CA LYS A 62 -33.28 -60.43 -23.99
C LYS A 62 -34.68 -60.45 -23.36
N SER A 63 -34.85 -61.02 -22.17
CA SER A 63 -36.16 -61.12 -21.48
C SER A 63 -36.65 -59.77 -20.93
N LEU A 64 -35.72 -58.93 -20.49
CA LEU A 64 -36.02 -57.58 -19.98
C LEU A 64 -36.40 -56.62 -21.13
N SER A 65 -35.74 -56.74 -22.29
CA SER A 65 -36.04 -55.97 -23.49
C SER A 65 -37.44 -56.27 -24.04
N SER A 66 -37.84 -57.55 -24.06
CA SER A 66 -39.19 -57.93 -24.51
C SER A 66 -40.30 -57.50 -23.53
N HIS A 67 -40.01 -57.44 -22.23
CA HIS A 67 -40.98 -56.94 -21.24
C HIS A 67 -41.19 -55.42 -21.33
N LEU A 68 -40.15 -54.66 -21.67
CA LEU A 68 -40.25 -53.21 -21.89
C LEU A 68 -40.92 -52.87 -23.23
N GLN A 69 -40.78 -53.71 -24.27
CA GLN A 69 -41.47 -53.54 -25.56
C GLN A 69 -42.99 -53.76 -25.49
N ASN A 70 -43.48 -54.62 -24.58
CA ASN A 70 -44.92 -54.83 -24.37
C ASN A 70 -45.59 -53.76 -23.51
N TYR A 71 -44.83 -52.79 -22.99
CA TYR A 71 -45.37 -51.65 -22.25
C TYR A 71 -45.86 -50.59 -23.26
N HIS A 72 -47.17 -50.55 -23.52
CA HIS A 72 -47.82 -49.56 -24.40
C HIS A 72 -47.64 -48.12 -23.87
N PHE A 73 -46.48 -47.53 -24.13
CA PHE A 73 -46.15 -46.13 -23.85
C PHE A 73 -46.59 -45.20 -25.00
N SER A 74 -47.76 -45.49 -25.58
CA SER A 74 -48.24 -44.86 -26.82
C SER A 74 -49.24 -43.72 -26.62
N SER A 75 -49.48 -43.26 -25.39
CA SER A 75 -50.47 -42.19 -25.16
C SER A 75 -50.04 -41.18 -24.09
N SER A 76 -49.09 -40.32 -24.45
CA SER A 76 -49.21 -38.86 -24.25
C SER A 76 -47.93 -38.17 -24.72
N LEU A 77 -47.88 -37.83 -26.01
CA LEU A 77 -46.90 -36.86 -26.54
C LEU A 77 -47.19 -35.41 -26.05
N VAL A 78 -48.29 -35.22 -25.30
CA VAL A 78 -48.73 -33.93 -24.74
C VAL A 78 -47.95 -33.58 -23.46
N ASP A 79 -47.29 -34.54 -22.83
CA ASP A 79 -46.61 -34.31 -21.54
C ASP A 79 -45.29 -33.54 -21.70
N ILE A 80 -44.60 -33.70 -22.84
CA ILE A 80 -43.27 -33.11 -23.07
C ILE A 80 -43.34 -31.57 -23.23
N PRO A 81 -44.27 -31.00 -24.03
CA PRO A 81 -44.46 -29.55 -24.09
C PRO A 81 -44.95 -28.99 -22.76
N LEU A 82 -45.85 -29.70 -22.05
CA LEU A 82 -46.41 -29.23 -20.79
C LEU A 82 -45.33 -29.14 -19.69
N ILE A 83 -44.43 -30.12 -19.63
CA ILE A 83 -43.27 -30.11 -18.73
C ILE A 83 -42.29 -28.98 -19.11
N SER A 84 -42.06 -28.75 -20.41
CA SER A 84 -41.18 -27.68 -20.89
C SER A 84 -41.73 -26.27 -20.67
N ILE A 85 -43.05 -26.09 -20.82
CA ILE A 85 -43.76 -24.83 -20.57
C ILE A 85 -43.79 -24.55 -19.07
N SER A 86 -44.08 -25.57 -18.25
CA SER A 86 -44.05 -25.46 -16.78
C SER A 86 -42.66 -25.08 -16.27
N ARG A 87 -41.60 -25.69 -16.84
CA ARG A 87 -40.21 -25.35 -16.53
C ARG A 87 -39.86 -23.91 -16.88
N SER A 88 -40.29 -23.44 -18.05
CA SER A 88 -40.03 -22.07 -18.52
C SER A 88 -40.79 -21.03 -17.72
N ALA A 89 -42.05 -21.31 -17.36
CA ALA A 89 -42.87 -20.44 -16.51
C ALA A 89 -42.27 -20.30 -15.10
N ILE A 90 -41.78 -21.40 -14.51
CA ILE A 90 -41.10 -21.38 -13.21
C ILE A 90 -39.82 -20.55 -13.27
N LEU A 91 -38.99 -20.71 -14.31
CA LEU A 91 -37.75 -19.93 -14.48
C LEU A 91 -38.03 -18.43 -14.66
N ILE A 92 -39.08 -18.07 -15.40
CA ILE A 92 -39.50 -16.67 -15.63
C ILE A 92 -40.04 -16.07 -14.33
N CYS A 93 -40.91 -16.78 -13.60
CA CYS A 93 -41.39 -16.34 -12.29
C CYS A 93 -40.26 -16.16 -11.28
N PHE A 94 -39.27 -17.06 -11.26
CA PHE A 94 -38.10 -16.95 -10.39
C PHE A 94 -37.20 -15.75 -10.77
N TYR A 95 -37.01 -15.50 -12.06
CA TYR A 95 -36.24 -14.34 -12.56
C TYR A 95 -36.91 -13.01 -12.19
N SER A 96 -38.24 -12.94 -12.29
CA SER A 96 -39.02 -11.75 -11.93
C SER A 96 -39.13 -11.52 -10.42
N LEU A 97 -39.06 -12.57 -9.59
CA LEU A 97 -39.11 -12.45 -8.13
C LEU A 97 -37.75 -12.10 -7.49
N CYS A 98 -36.63 -12.42 -8.14
CA CYS A 98 -35.29 -12.27 -7.56
C CYS A 98 -34.52 -10.99 -7.95
N ASN A 99 -35.15 -10.02 -8.63
CA ASN A 99 -34.59 -8.68 -8.91
C ASN A 99 -33.12 -8.61 -9.41
N GLY A 100 -32.67 -9.60 -10.19
CA GLY A 100 -31.32 -9.64 -10.83
C GLY A 100 -30.11 -9.45 -9.89
N PRO A 101 -28.89 -9.31 -10.44
CA PRO A 101 -28.02 -10.34 -11.00
C PRO A 101 -27.16 -11.05 -9.92
N LYS A 102 -27.61 -12.18 -9.36
CA LYS A 102 -26.79 -13.03 -8.46
C LYS A 102 -26.93 -14.52 -8.78
N LEU A 103 -26.89 -14.88 -10.07
CA LEU A 103 -27.08 -16.27 -10.52
C LEU A 103 -25.86 -16.90 -11.20
N SER A 104 -24.67 -16.29 -11.12
CA SER A 104 -23.50 -16.72 -11.91
C SER A 104 -22.40 -17.46 -11.13
N ARG A 105 -22.55 -17.83 -9.86
CA ARG A 105 -21.53 -18.65 -9.16
C ARG A 105 -22.14 -19.70 -8.22
N GLY A 106 -21.62 -20.94 -8.34
CA GLY A 106 -21.86 -22.03 -7.39
C GLY A 106 -22.56 -23.28 -7.97
N PRO A 107 -22.93 -24.25 -7.10
CA PRO A 107 -23.54 -25.55 -7.45
C PRO A 107 -24.85 -25.43 -8.25
N TYR A 108 -25.41 -24.22 -8.34
CA TYR A 108 -26.64 -23.91 -9.05
C TYR A 108 -26.50 -23.94 -10.58
N LEU A 109 -25.40 -23.40 -11.15
CA LEU A 109 -25.13 -23.51 -12.59
C LEU A 109 -24.85 -24.96 -12.96
N ALA A 110 -24.16 -25.69 -12.09
CA ALA A 110 -23.92 -27.13 -12.25
C ALA A 110 -25.24 -27.92 -12.20
N ALA A 111 -26.17 -27.59 -11.30
CA ALA A 111 -27.49 -28.22 -11.23
C ALA A 111 -28.35 -27.93 -12.47
N VAL A 112 -28.36 -26.69 -12.96
CA VAL A 112 -29.10 -26.33 -14.19
C VAL A 112 -28.51 -27.03 -15.42
N MET A 113 -27.17 -27.12 -15.51
CA MET A 113 -26.49 -27.85 -16.58
C MET A 113 -26.71 -29.36 -16.49
N ALA A 114 -26.64 -29.94 -15.28
CA ALA A 114 -26.87 -31.36 -15.05
C ALA A 114 -28.33 -31.76 -15.35
N CYS A 115 -29.31 -31.00 -14.87
CA CYS A 115 -30.72 -31.23 -15.20
C CYS A 115 -31.00 -31.09 -16.70
N SER A 116 -30.30 -30.18 -17.38
CA SER A 116 -30.41 -30.01 -18.84
C SER A 116 -29.79 -31.19 -19.59
N LEU A 117 -28.62 -31.68 -19.17
CA LEU A 117 -27.96 -32.86 -19.76
C LEU A 117 -28.75 -34.15 -19.53
N ILE A 118 -29.31 -34.34 -18.33
CA ILE A 118 -30.16 -35.49 -18.00
C ILE A 118 -31.44 -35.46 -18.85
N SER A 119 -32.04 -34.28 -19.06
CA SER A 119 -33.21 -34.13 -19.93
C SER A 119 -32.89 -34.47 -21.38
N VAL A 120 -31.73 -34.03 -21.89
CA VAL A 120 -31.27 -34.35 -23.25
C VAL A 120 -30.98 -35.85 -23.38
N ALA A 121 -30.35 -36.46 -22.38
CA ALA A 121 -30.09 -37.90 -22.36
C ALA A 121 -31.39 -38.71 -22.33
N PHE A 122 -32.39 -38.28 -21.54
CA PHE A 122 -33.69 -38.95 -21.47
C PHE A 122 -34.45 -38.86 -22.79
N VAL A 123 -34.44 -37.69 -23.44
CA VAL A 123 -35.03 -37.51 -24.77
C VAL A 123 -34.26 -38.29 -25.83
N ALA A 124 -32.93 -38.38 -25.75
CA ALA A 124 -32.11 -39.16 -26.68
C ALA A 124 -32.32 -40.67 -26.53
N VAL A 125 -32.47 -41.17 -25.29
CA VAL A 125 -32.79 -42.58 -25.01
C VAL A 125 -34.21 -42.90 -25.47
N LYS A 126 -35.18 -42.01 -25.20
CA LYS A 126 -36.56 -42.19 -25.67
C LYS A 126 -36.63 -42.15 -27.20
N ALA A 127 -35.88 -41.25 -27.85
CA ALA A 127 -35.72 -41.25 -29.29
C ALA A 127 -35.09 -42.56 -29.76
N TRP A 128 -33.99 -43.02 -29.18
CA TRP A 128 -33.34 -44.28 -29.56
C TRP A 128 -34.28 -45.50 -29.46
N CYS A 129 -35.06 -45.62 -28.38
CA CYS A 129 -36.03 -46.70 -28.19
C CYS A 129 -37.21 -46.64 -29.17
N VAL A 130 -37.64 -45.45 -29.58
CA VAL A 130 -38.76 -45.26 -30.54
C VAL A 130 -38.28 -45.37 -32.00
N PHE A 131 -37.08 -44.90 -32.30
CA PHE A 131 -36.51 -44.86 -33.66
C PHE A 131 -35.81 -46.16 -34.09
N GLY A 132 -35.58 -47.11 -33.18
CA GLY A 132 -34.98 -48.42 -33.48
C GLY A 132 -35.79 -49.31 -34.41
N GLU A 133 -37.12 -49.11 -34.52
CA GLU A 133 -38.01 -50.01 -35.28
C GLU A 133 -38.88 -49.36 -36.38
N MET A 134 -38.86 -48.03 -36.58
CA MET A 134 -39.73 -47.39 -37.60
C MET A 134 -38.96 -46.54 -38.61
N MET A 135 -38.44 -47.20 -39.65
CA MET A 135 -37.81 -46.57 -40.82
C MET A 135 -38.64 -46.78 -42.10
N THR A 136 -39.97 -46.59 -42.07
CA THR A 136 -40.82 -46.75 -43.27
C THR A 136 -42.06 -45.84 -43.29
N SER A 137 -41.87 -44.53 -43.46
CA SER A 137 -42.91 -43.60 -43.97
C SER A 137 -42.29 -42.21 -44.21
N LYS A 138 -42.58 -41.58 -45.35
CA LYS A 138 -41.99 -40.28 -45.77
C LYS A 138 -42.76 -39.05 -45.27
N GLY A 139 -43.96 -39.20 -44.70
CA GLY A 139 -44.86 -38.09 -44.35
C GLY A 139 -44.63 -37.47 -42.96
N GLU A 140 -44.36 -38.29 -41.94
CA GLU A 140 -44.12 -37.83 -40.56
C GLU A 140 -42.69 -37.29 -40.33
N ARG A 141 -41.76 -37.63 -41.25
CA ARG A 141 -40.35 -37.23 -41.19
C ARG A 141 -40.13 -35.71 -41.18
N ALA A 142 -40.99 -34.92 -41.83
CA ALA A 142 -40.77 -33.48 -41.93
C ALA A 142 -41.15 -32.74 -40.64
N MET A 143 -42.26 -33.15 -40.00
CA MET A 143 -42.76 -32.52 -38.78
C MET A 143 -41.89 -32.92 -37.57
N GLU A 144 -41.44 -34.18 -37.51
CA GLU A 144 -40.62 -34.69 -36.43
C GLU A 144 -39.15 -34.25 -36.52
N MET A 145 -38.59 -34.19 -37.73
CA MET A 145 -37.29 -33.55 -37.95
C MET A 145 -37.35 -32.05 -37.64
N GLY A 146 -38.49 -31.39 -37.93
CA GLY A 146 -38.75 -30.01 -37.51
C GLY A 146 -38.71 -29.83 -35.99
N LEU A 147 -39.33 -30.75 -35.23
CA LEU A 147 -39.31 -30.72 -33.75
C LEU A 147 -37.93 -31.00 -33.15
N PHE A 148 -37.19 -31.94 -33.73
CA PHE A 148 -35.80 -32.22 -33.33
C PHE A 148 -34.88 -31.03 -33.62
N ILE A 149 -34.97 -30.45 -34.82
CA ILE A 149 -34.21 -29.25 -35.20
C ILE A 149 -34.61 -28.07 -34.31
N CYS A 150 -35.89 -27.86 -34.01
CA CYS A 150 -36.34 -26.80 -33.10
C CYS A 150 -35.79 -26.98 -31.68
N SER A 151 -35.75 -28.21 -31.16
CA SER A 151 -35.19 -28.50 -29.83
C SER A 151 -33.68 -28.34 -29.80
N LEU A 152 -32.98 -28.70 -30.88
CA LEU A 152 -31.55 -28.45 -31.04
C LEU A 152 -31.26 -26.94 -31.12
N PHE A 153 -32.05 -26.18 -31.89
CA PHE A 153 -31.96 -24.72 -31.96
C PHE A 153 -32.26 -24.06 -30.62
N LEU A 154 -33.24 -24.54 -29.86
CA LEU A 154 -33.54 -24.03 -28.52
C LEU A 154 -32.39 -24.35 -27.54
N GLY A 155 -31.80 -25.53 -27.62
CA GLY A 155 -30.63 -25.91 -26.83
C GLY A 155 -29.41 -25.03 -27.14
N VAL A 156 -29.11 -24.84 -28.43
CA VAL A 156 -28.03 -23.96 -28.89
C VAL A 156 -28.32 -22.50 -28.53
N ALA A 157 -29.56 -22.02 -28.64
CA ALA A 157 -29.95 -20.67 -28.23
C ALA A 157 -29.76 -20.46 -26.72
N HIS A 158 -30.11 -21.44 -25.88
CA HIS A 158 -29.84 -21.36 -24.44
C HIS A 158 -28.34 -21.37 -24.12
N ILE A 159 -27.55 -22.16 -24.84
CA ILE A 159 -26.08 -22.14 -24.72
C ILE A 159 -25.51 -20.78 -25.18
N VAL A 160 -26.02 -20.20 -26.27
CA VAL A 160 -25.61 -18.88 -26.77
C VAL A 160 -26.04 -17.77 -25.83
N VAL A 161 -27.21 -17.85 -25.19
CA VAL A 161 -27.65 -16.89 -24.17
C VAL A 161 -26.81 -17.01 -22.90
N ALA A 162 -26.50 -18.24 -22.46
CA ALA A 162 -25.60 -18.48 -21.33
C ALA A 162 -24.16 -18.00 -21.64
N TYR A 163 -23.68 -18.23 -22.86
CA TYR A 163 -22.38 -17.78 -23.34
C TYR A 163 -22.33 -16.25 -23.53
N ARG A 164 -23.38 -15.61 -24.08
CA ARG A 164 -23.49 -14.15 -24.17
C ARG A 164 -23.64 -13.51 -22.79
N GLY A 165 -24.31 -14.15 -21.85
CA GLY A 165 -24.34 -13.75 -20.43
C GLY A 165 -22.94 -13.80 -19.80
N SER A 166 -22.20 -14.89 -20.05
CA SER A 166 -20.80 -15.05 -19.61
C SER A 166 -19.87 -14.02 -20.28
N CYS A 167 -20.04 -13.73 -21.57
CA CYS A 167 -19.26 -12.71 -22.29
C CYS A 167 -19.63 -11.28 -21.89
N ARG A 168 -20.89 -11.00 -21.52
CA ARG A 168 -21.34 -9.69 -21.02
C ARG A 168 -20.79 -9.43 -19.62
N GLU A 169 -20.71 -10.46 -18.77
CA GLU A 169 -20.02 -10.38 -17.48
C GLU A 169 -18.48 -10.32 -17.62
N ARG A 170 -17.87 -11.05 -18.57
CA ARG A 170 -16.45 -10.84 -18.91
C ARG A 170 -16.17 -9.44 -19.47
N ARG A 171 -17.11 -8.85 -20.22
CA ARG A 171 -17.00 -7.44 -20.68
C ARG A 171 -17.19 -6.46 -19.54
N LYS A 172 -18.09 -6.71 -18.57
CA LYS A 172 -18.18 -5.89 -17.35
C LYS A 172 -16.90 -6.00 -16.51
N LEU A 173 -16.35 -7.20 -16.30
CA LEU A 173 -15.07 -7.40 -15.60
C LEU A 173 -13.89 -6.74 -16.32
N ARG A 174 -13.92 -6.67 -17.66
CA ARG A 174 -12.96 -5.92 -18.48
C ARG A 174 -13.18 -4.40 -18.43
N VAL A 175 -14.41 -3.94 -18.17
CA VAL A 175 -14.75 -2.52 -17.90
C VAL A 175 -14.35 -2.10 -16.48
N TYR A 176 -14.21 -3.04 -15.54
CA TYR A 176 -13.70 -2.82 -14.18
C TYR A 176 -12.21 -3.18 -13.99
N GLU A 177 -11.47 -3.49 -15.07
CA GLU A 177 -10.04 -3.88 -15.04
C GLU A 177 -9.69 -4.98 -14.01
N ILE A 178 -10.62 -5.91 -13.73
CA ILE A 178 -10.34 -7.04 -12.83
C ILE A 178 -9.69 -8.15 -13.65
N ASP A 179 -8.41 -8.41 -13.39
CA ASP A 179 -7.67 -9.52 -14.00
C ASP A 179 -8.24 -10.87 -13.53
N ILE A 180 -8.95 -11.54 -14.44
CA ILE A 180 -9.60 -12.82 -14.19
C ILE A 180 -8.55 -13.94 -14.03
N GLU A 181 -7.38 -13.82 -14.67
CA GLU A 181 -6.27 -14.76 -14.48
C GLU A 181 -5.68 -14.62 -13.09
N ALA A 182 -5.58 -13.40 -12.55
CA ALA A 182 -5.15 -13.16 -11.17
C ALA A 182 -6.13 -13.75 -10.14
N VAL A 183 -7.45 -13.58 -10.34
CA VAL A 183 -8.48 -14.15 -9.44
C VAL A 183 -8.49 -15.68 -9.51
N TRP A 184 -8.29 -16.26 -10.70
CA TRP A 184 -8.25 -17.71 -10.87
C TRP A 184 -6.95 -18.31 -10.36
N ALA A 185 -5.81 -17.64 -10.55
CA ALA A 185 -4.53 -18.00 -9.95
C ALA A 185 -4.58 -17.92 -8.41
N CYS A 186 -5.31 -16.95 -7.85
CA CYS A 186 -5.53 -16.83 -6.40
C CYS A 186 -6.37 -18.00 -5.86
N HIS A 187 -7.42 -18.41 -6.57
CA HIS A 187 -8.24 -19.57 -6.20
C HIS A 187 -7.47 -20.90 -6.34
N GLN A 188 -6.70 -21.07 -7.41
CA GLN A 188 -5.81 -22.23 -7.61
C GLN A 188 -4.66 -22.26 -6.61
N GLY A 189 -4.15 -21.09 -6.21
CA GLY A 189 -3.18 -20.90 -5.14
C GLY A 189 -3.73 -21.38 -3.80
N LEU A 190 -4.95 -20.95 -3.43
CA LEU A 190 -5.67 -21.39 -2.22
C LEU A 190 -5.91 -22.91 -2.19
N LEU A 191 -6.23 -23.52 -3.33
CA LEU A 191 -6.44 -24.97 -3.45
C LEU A 191 -5.13 -25.77 -3.38
N ARG A 192 -4.04 -25.28 -4.02
CA ARG A 192 -2.70 -25.86 -3.86
C ARG A 192 -2.17 -25.71 -2.43
N TYR A 193 -2.49 -24.62 -1.75
CA TYR A 193 -2.08 -24.37 -0.36
C TYR A 193 -2.75 -25.32 0.63
N LYS A 194 -4.02 -25.66 0.40
CA LYS A 194 -4.74 -26.65 1.22
C LYS A 194 -4.10 -28.04 1.15
N ASN A 195 -3.47 -28.37 0.02
CA ASN A 195 -2.74 -29.63 -0.16
C ASN A 195 -1.31 -29.56 0.42
N ILE A 196 -0.60 -28.43 0.29
CA ILE A 196 0.73 -28.24 0.89
C ILE A 196 0.66 -28.18 2.43
N ALA A 197 -0.40 -27.60 3.00
CA ALA A 197 -0.64 -27.60 4.45
C ALA A 197 -0.92 -29.01 5.03
N LEU A 198 -1.31 -29.97 4.18
CA LEU A 198 -1.47 -31.37 4.56
C LEU A 198 -0.17 -32.18 4.40
N GLU A 199 0.72 -31.79 3.46
CA GLU A 199 2.01 -32.45 3.22
C GLU A 199 3.17 -31.91 4.08
N GLY A 200 3.07 -30.68 4.60
CA GLY A 200 4.09 -30.03 5.44
C GLY A 200 4.32 -30.66 6.84
N LYS A 201 3.59 -31.72 7.20
CA LYS A 201 3.78 -32.46 8.47
C LYS A 201 4.96 -33.44 8.47
N ASN A 202 5.62 -33.68 7.33
CA ASN A 202 6.68 -34.70 7.21
C ASN A 202 7.99 -34.18 6.58
N TYR A 203 8.61 -33.14 7.14
CA TYR A 203 10.02 -32.85 6.87
C TYR A 203 10.87 -32.98 8.14
N ASN A 204 11.67 -34.04 8.16
CA ASN A 204 12.63 -34.38 9.21
C ASN A 204 13.93 -33.60 8.95
N ILE A 205 14.26 -32.65 9.81
CA ILE A 205 15.49 -31.84 9.74
C ILE A 205 16.63 -32.66 10.35
N ASN A 206 17.42 -33.31 9.50
CA ASN A 206 18.77 -33.79 9.83
C ASN A 206 19.59 -33.95 8.55
N SER A 207 20.11 -32.84 8.03
CA SER A 207 21.42 -32.80 7.36
C SER A 207 21.70 -31.37 6.91
N ILE A 208 22.79 -30.80 7.41
CA ILE A 208 23.81 -30.02 6.71
C ILE A 208 24.63 -29.33 7.80
N THR A 209 25.76 -29.97 8.10
CA THR A 209 26.77 -29.60 9.07
C THR A 209 27.53 -28.36 8.59
N ALA A 210 27.57 -27.33 9.44
CA ALA A 210 28.38 -26.14 9.24
C ALA A 210 29.89 -26.48 9.29
N ARG A 211 30.62 -26.19 8.20
CA ARG A 211 32.09 -26.02 8.24
C ARG A 211 32.40 -24.53 8.33
N ARG A 212 32.71 -24.05 9.54
CA ARG A 212 33.39 -22.78 9.79
C ARG A 212 34.89 -23.00 9.62
N PHE A 213 35.52 -22.26 8.71
CA PHE A 213 36.97 -22.07 8.68
C PHE A 213 37.27 -20.68 9.26
N PHE A 214 37.87 -20.65 10.45
CA PHE A 214 38.64 -19.52 10.97
C PHE A 214 40.13 -19.89 10.79
N PRO A 215 41.00 -18.98 10.32
CA PRO A 215 42.43 -19.16 10.47
C PRO A 215 42.88 -18.69 11.86
N SER A 216 43.61 -19.58 12.54
CA SER A 216 44.30 -19.37 13.81
C SER A 216 45.56 -18.49 13.64
N PRO A 217 46.00 -17.78 14.70
CA PRO A 217 47.23 -17.01 14.71
C PRO A 217 48.45 -17.92 15.01
N LEU A 218 49.59 -17.57 14.41
CA LEU A 218 50.89 -18.19 14.68
C LEU A 218 51.65 -17.36 15.72
N ASP A 219 52.10 -18.05 16.77
CA ASP A 219 53.05 -17.58 17.77
C ASP A 219 54.45 -17.36 17.18
N SER A 220 55.17 -16.34 17.67
CA SER A 220 56.54 -16.54 18.18
C SER A 220 57.01 -15.38 19.08
N PRO A 221 57.89 -15.65 20.05
CA PRO A 221 58.23 -14.73 21.15
C PRO A 221 59.60 -14.08 20.97
N PHE A 222 59.83 -12.87 21.49
CA PHE A 222 61.15 -12.46 22.00
C PHE A 222 61.04 -11.31 23.01
N SER A 223 61.88 -11.42 24.03
CA SER A 223 61.91 -10.67 25.27
C SER A 223 62.79 -9.42 25.26
N SER A 224 62.49 -8.54 26.21
CA SER A 224 63.40 -7.69 27.01
C SER A 224 63.75 -6.28 26.51
N GLY A 225 63.71 -5.31 27.45
CA GLY A 225 64.67 -4.20 27.46
C GLY A 225 64.14 -2.76 27.57
N CYS A 226 63.82 -2.35 28.79
CA CYS A 226 64.20 -1.06 29.41
C CYS A 226 63.90 0.33 28.77
N ARG A 227 63.27 1.13 29.65
CA ARG A 227 63.58 2.54 30.01
C ARG A 227 63.10 3.67 29.10
N SER A 228 62.24 4.50 29.69
CA SER A 228 62.07 5.92 29.38
C SER A 228 63.38 6.70 29.56
N PRO A 229 63.53 7.82 28.85
CA PRO A 229 63.45 9.07 29.61
C PRO A 229 62.67 10.19 28.90
N SER A 230 62.27 11.12 29.76
CA SER A 230 61.68 12.41 29.50
C SER A 230 62.61 13.37 28.74
N VAL A 231 61.99 14.45 28.22
CA VAL A 231 62.41 15.86 28.32
C VAL A 231 62.42 16.63 26.99
N LYS A 232 61.79 17.82 27.06
CA LYS A 232 62.05 19.11 26.38
C LYS A 232 61.18 19.55 25.20
N SER A 233 60.97 20.86 25.29
CA SER A 233 60.00 21.72 24.65
C SER A 233 60.69 22.73 23.71
N PHE A 234 59.94 23.14 22.67
CA PHE A 234 60.08 24.31 21.77
C PHE A 234 61.17 24.29 20.67
N PRO A 235 61.03 25.04 19.54
CA PRO A 235 59.89 25.85 19.05
C PRO A 235 59.47 25.58 17.57
N SER A 236 58.39 26.25 17.19
CA SER A 236 57.81 26.43 15.85
C SER A 236 58.78 26.89 14.75
N PHE A 237 58.73 26.25 13.59
CA PHE A 237 59.05 26.86 12.31
C PHE A 237 57.97 26.52 11.27
N VAL A 238 57.59 27.56 10.52
CA VAL A 238 56.43 27.68 9.65
C VAL A 238 56.78 27.31 8.21
N SER A 239 55.80 26.69 7.53
CA SER A 239 55.44 26.81 6.10
C SER A 239 56.52 26.79 5.01
N SER A 240 56.38 25.83 4.09
CA SER A 240 56.50 26.08 2.62
C SER A 240 56.26 24.85 1.73
N ALA A 241 56.04 23.65 2.28
CA ALA A 241 55.93 22.43 1.46
C ALA A 241 54.50 21.96 1.11
N LEU A 242 53.45 22.72 1.46
CA LEU A 242 52.04 22.32 1.28
C LEU A 242 51.32 22.99 0.10
N SER A 243 51.95 23.93 -0.62
CA SER A 243 51.30 24.65 -1.73
C SER A 243 51.35 23.94 -3.08
N THR A 244 52.28 23.00 -3.29
CA THR A 244 52.47 22.32 -4.59
C THR A 244 51.64 21.04 -4.76
N ALA A 245 51.17 20.43 -3.67
CA ALA A 245 50.27 19.28 -3.75
C ALA A 245 48.81 19.70 -4.01
N ALA A 246 48.40 20.88 -3.53
CA ALA A 246 47.06 21.44 -3.72
C ALA A 246 46.84 22.05 -5.13
N SER A 247 47.89 22.48 -5.82
CA SER A 247 47.78 23.02 -7.19
C SER A 247 47.56 21.93 -8.25
N ASN A 248 48.02 20.70 -8.01
CA ASN A 248 47.82 19.58 -8.94
C ASN A 248 46.43 18.93 -8.81
N SER A 249 45.81 18.94 -7.64
CA SER A 249 44.45 18.37 -7.45
C SER A 249 43.36 19.22 -8.10
N LEU A 250 43.50 20.55 -8.06
CA LEU A 250 42.58 21.49 -8.72
C LEU A 250 42.53 21.31 -10.24
N GLY A 251 43.64 20.90 -10.87
CA GLY A 251 43.69 20.60 -12.31
C GLY A 251 42.98 19.29 -12.68
N VAL A 252 43.00 18.29 -11.80
CA VAL A 252 42.38 16.97 -12.03
C VAL A 252 40.86 17.06 -11.88
N GLU A 253 40.36 17.70 -10.81
CA GLU A 253 38.91 17.90 -10.62
C GLU A 253 38.28 18.72 -11.76
N ALA A 254 38.97 19.78 -12.21
CA ALA A 254 38.54 20.56 -13.36
C ALA A 254 38.49 19.72 -14.65
N ALA A 255 39.51 18.88 -14.88
CA ALA A 255 39.55 18.01 -16.05
C ALA A 255 38.43 16.96 -16.05
N GLU A 256 38.14 16.34 -14.89
CA GLU A 256 37.03 15.39 -14.73
C GLU A 256 35.68 16.06 -14.94
N PHE A 257 35.48 17.28 -14.42
CA PHE A 257 34.27 18.06 -14.64
C PHE A 257 34.07 18.39 -16.13
N ILE A 258 35.12 18.87 -16.81
CA ILE A 258 35.08 19.17 -18.24
C ILE A 258 34.80 17.90 -19.05
N GLU A 259 35.38 16.75 -18.70
CA GLU A 259 35.10 15.49 -19.40
C GLU A 259 33.67 14.99 -19.17
N ALA A 260 33.14 15.13 -17.95
CA ALA A 260 31.75 14.81 -17.65
C ALA A 260 30.78 15.72 -18.42
N SER A 261 31.12 17.00 -18.57
CA SER A 261 30.31 18.00 -19.29
C SER A 261 30.05 17.67 -20.76
N LYS A 262 30.94 16.89 -21.40
CA LYS A 262 30.75 16.44 -22.79
C LYS A 262 29.61 15.43 -22.95
N HIS A 263 29.21 14.79 -21.86
CA HIS A 263 28.27 13.67 -21.86
C HIS A 263 26.97 13.97 -21.10
N GLY A 264 26.84 15.15 -20.48
CA GLY A 264 25.68 15.54 -19.70
C GLY A 264 25.66 17.05 -19.43
N ASN A 265 24.47 17.60 -19.17
CA ASN A 265 24.28 19.03 -18.87
C ASN A 265 24.13 19.34 -17.37
N LEU A 266 24.24 18.32 -16.52
CA LEU A 266 24.15 18.46 -15.08
C LEU A 266 25.25 17.63 -14.43
N VAL A 267 26.24 18.31 -13.84
CA VAL A 267 27.48 17.69 -13.37
C VAL A 267 27.71 18.04 -11.89
N PRO A 268 28.01 17.06 -11.02
CA PRO A 268 28.23 17.32 -9.61
C PRO A 268 29.67 17.78 -9.34
N LEU A 269 29.81 18.68 -8.37
CA LEU A 269 31.03 18.97 -7.66
C LEU A 269 30.85 18.53 -6.21
N SER A 270 31.91 18.03 -5.58
CA SER A 270 31.82 17.60 -4.18
C SER A 270 33.09 17.87 -3.42
N ARG A 271 32.95 18.14 -2.13
CA ARG A 271 34.05 18.25 -1.18
C ARG A 271 33.72 17.45 0.06
N CYS A 272 34.56 16.49 0.40
CA CYS A 272 34.40 15.71 1.62
C CYS A 272 35.35 16.18 2.72
N ILE A 273 34.83 16.38 3.92
CA ILE A 273 35.55 16.77 5.13
C ILE A 273 35.36 15.69 6.21
N PHE A 274 36.15 15.74 7.28
CA PHE A 274 35.94 14.87 8.44
C PHE A 274 34.62 15.20 9.15
N GLY A 275 33.89 14.15 9.55
CA GLY A 275 32.60 14.27 10.25
C GLY A 275 32.68 14.11 11.76
N ASP A 276 33.84 14.35 12.37
CA ASP A 276 34.08 14.21 13.81
C ASP A 276 33.66 15.46 14.61
N GLN A 277 33.67 16.65 13.99
CA GLN A 277 33.27 17.91 14.63
C GLN A 277 31.87 18.39 14.22
N LEU A 278 31.24 17.73 13.26
CA LEU A 278 29.95 18.13 12.71
C LEU A 278 28.97 16.96 12.76
N ASP A 279 27.84 17.16 13.45
CA ASP A 279 26.71 16.24 13.41
C ASP A 279 25.57 16.78 12.52
N PRO A 280 24.65 15.92 12.05
CA PRO A 280 23.55 16.34 11.17
C PRO A 280 22.62 17.41 11.77
N ILE A 281 22.43 17.43 13.09
CA ILE A 281 21.58 18.42 13.79
C ILE A 281 22.24 19.80 13.73
N LEU A 282 23.53 19.86 14.03
CA LEU A 282 24.29 21.10 13.96
C LEU A 282 24.41 21.61 12.53
N ALA A 283 24.65 20.71 11.57
CA ALA A 283 24.75 21.06 10.16
C ALA A 283 23.45 21.65 9.61
N TYR A 284 22.30 21.07 9.95
CA TYR A 284 21.00 21.65 9.62
C TYR A 284 20.89 23.10 10.11
N ARG A 285 21.35 23.37 11.33
CA ARG A 285 21.25 24.69 11.96
C ARG A 285 22.26 25.69 11.42
N CYS A 286 23.39 25.24 10.88
CA CYS A 286 24.31 26.09 10.11
C CYS A 286 23.67 26.56 8.78
N LEU A 287 22.72 25.78 8.23
CA LEU A 287 22.01 26.13 7.00
C LEU A 287 20.74 26.93 7.24
N VAL A 288 20.01 26.63 8.32
CA VAL A 288 18.69 27.21 8.62
C VAL A 288 18.68 27.82 10.02
N LYS A 289 18.52 29.14 10.07
CA LYS A 289 18.40 29.90 11.34
C LYS A 289 17.19 29.40 12.14
N GLU A 290 17.27 29.51 13.47
CA GLU A 290 16.21 28.99 14.35
C GLU A 290 14.83 29.56 14.02
N ASN A 291 14.75 30.86 13.71
CA ASN A 291 13.47 31.55 13.48
C ASN A 291 12.98 31.51 12.01
N ASP A 292 13.69 30.81 11.13
CA ASP A 292 13.37 30.77 9.70
C ASP A 292 12.43 29.60 9.38
N TRP A 293 11.19 29.72 9.85
CA TRP A 293 10.20 28.63 9.85
C TRP A 293 9.58 28.34 8.48
N ASP A 294 9.63 29.31 7.57
CA ASP A 294 9.04 29.21 6.23
C ASP A 294 10.08 28.93 5.14
N SER A 295 11.37 28.84 5.50
CA SER A 295 12.44 28.48 4.59
C SER A 295 12.43 26.97 4.32
N PRO A 296 12.14 26.55 3.07
CA PRO A 296 12.04 25.14 2.77
C PRO A 296 13.38 24.45 2.93
N SER A 297 13.37 23.35 3.69
CA SER A 297 14.59 22.68 4.12
C SER A 297 14.26 21.30 4.67
N PHE A 298 15.27 20.43 4.71
CA PHE A 298 15.08 19.08 5.20
C PHE A 298 16.33 18.55 5.92
N LEU A 299 16.07 17.65 6.86
CA LEU A 299 17.02 16.74 7.47
C LEU A 299 16.40 15.35 7.49
N PHE A 300 17.01 14.44 6.75
CA PHE A 300 16.62 13.03 6.71
C PHE A 300 17.71 12.18 7.36
N GLU A 301 17.30 11.32 8.28
CA GLU A 301 18.18 10.36 8.95
C GLU A 301 17.52 8.97 8.96
N SER A 302 18.34 7.93 8.98
CA SER A 302 17.90 6.60 9.36
C SER A 302 18.45 6.31 10.75
N VAL A 303 17.59 6.18 11.75
CA VAL A 303 18.02 5.91 13.13
C VAL A 303 17.31 4.66 13.62
N GLU A 304 18.05 3.57 13.83
CA GLU A 304 17.54 2.38 14.50
C GLU A 304 18.17 2.32 15.89
N SER A 305 17.50 1.75 16.90
CA SER A 305 17.97 1.94 18.28
C SER A 305 19.29 1.25 18.64
N ASN A 306 19.77 0.36 17.78
CA ASN A 306 21.06 -0.29 17.95
C ASN A 306 22.10 0.20 16.92
N SER A 307 21.68 1.00 15.94
CA SER A 307 22.54 1.46 14.85
C SER A 307 21.95 2.67 14.14
N GLN A 308 22.77 3.68 13.91
CA GLN A 308 22.45 4.69 12.92
C GLN A 308 22.63 4.10 11.52
N GLY A 309 21.69 4.37 10.62
CA GLY A 309 21.85 4.07 9.20
C GLY A 309 23.08 4.77 8.64
N ARG A 310 23.63 4.26 7.54
CA ARG A 310 24.90 4.76 7.01
C ARG A 310 24.88 6.25 6.68
N TYR A 311 23.75 6.76 6.17
CA TYR A 311 23.66 8.12 5.67
C TYR A 311 22.65 8.99 6.42
N SER A 312 23.01 10.26 6.62
CA SER A 312 22.05 11.35 6.87
C SER A 312 22.22 12.39 5.78
N VAL A 313 21.13 13.05 5.36
CA VAL A 313 21.17 14.06 4.31
C VAL A 313 20.48 15.33 4.77
N VAL A 314 21.10 16.46 4.48
CA VAL A 314 20.66 17.80 4.87
C VAL A 314 20.64 18.70 3.64
N GLY A 315 19.59 19.49 3.50
CA GLY A 315 19.49 20.51 2.46
C GLY A 315 18.60 21.66 2.89
N ALA A 316 18.84 22.85 2.35
CA ALA A 316 18.07 24.05 2.64
C ALA A 316 18.06 24.96 1.42
N GLN A 317 17.08 25.88 1.37
CA GLN A 317 17.01 26.92 0.33
C GLN A 317 17.01 26.33 -1.08
N PRO A 318 15.93 25.61 -1.47
CA PRO A 318 15.87 25.02 -2.79
C PRO A 318 15.95 26.09 -3.87
N THR A 319 16.47 25.71 -5.03
CA THR A 319 16.57 26.60 -6.20
C THR A 319 15.23 26.84 -6.87
N MET A 320 14.31 25.90 -6.71
CA MET A 320 12.95 25.97 -7.22
C MET A 320 11.99 25.26 -6.26
N GLU A 321 10.75 25.71 -6.20
CA GLU A 321 9.68 24.99 -5.51
C GLU A 321 8.46 24.81 -6.41
N ILE A 322 7.78 23.69 -6.21
CA ILE A 322 6.48 23.39 -6.82
C ILE A 322 5.50 23.14 -5.68
N VAL A 323 4.47 23.98 -5.61
CA VAL A 323 3.39 23.86 -4.62
C VAL A 323 2.09 23.63 -5.36
N ALA A 324 1.53 22.43 -5.21
CA ALA A 324 0.27 22.06 -5.83
C ALA A 324 -0.86 22.10 -4.79
N LYS A 325 -1.96 22.75 -5.14
CA LYS A 325 -3.21 22.72 -4.38
C LYS A 325 -4.37 22.60 -5.34
N GLU A 326 -5.02 21.44 -5.35
CA GLU A 326 -6.00 21.05 -6.35
C GLU A 326 -5.39 21.32 -7.73
N ASN A 327 -6.10 22.02 -8.62
CA ASN A 327 -5.60 22.28 -9.96
C ASN A 327 -4.69 23.51 -10.03
N LYS A 328 -4.48 24.25 -8.93
CA LYS A 328 -3.61 25.44 -8.89
C LYS A 328 -2.19 25.05 -8.49
N ILE A 329 -1.22 25.44 -9.31
CA ILE A 329 0.19 25.20 -9.07
C ILE A 329 0.93 26.53 -9.00
N ASN A 330 1.75 26.66 -7.97
CA ASN A 330 2.70 27.75 -7.85
C ASN A 330 4.11 27.20 -8.05
N ILE A 331 4.80 27.68 -9.08
CA ILE A 331 6.20 27.39 -9.36
C ILE A 331 7.02 28.61 -8.94
N LEU A 332 7.86 28.44 -7.92
CA LEU A 332 8.75 29.50 -7.42
C LEU A 332 10.17 29.20 -7.87
N ASP A 333 10.66 29.94 -8.86
CA ASP A 333 12.05 29.88 -9.32
C ASP A 333 12.86 30.91 -8.53
N HIS A 334 13.64 30.44 -7.55
CA HIS A 334 14.44 31.30 -6.68
C HIS A 334 15.69 31.82 -7.37
N LYS A 335 16.22 31.11 -8.37
CA LYS A 335 17.34 31.58 -9.20
C LYS A 335 16.95 32.83 -10.00
N LYS A 336 15.72 32.84 -10.55
CA LYS A 336 15.20 33.96 -11.34
C LYS A 336 14.37 34.95 -10.52
N GLY A 337 14.08 34.66 -9.26
CA GLY A 337 13.19 35.47 -8.41
C GLY A 337 11.76 35.56 -8.97
N ARG A 338 11.26 34.49 -9.59
CA ARG A 338 9.99 34.49 -10.33
C ARG A 338 8.99 33.50 -9.74
N LEU A 339 7.77 33.97 -9.47
CA LEU A 339 6.60 33.14 -9.21
C LEU A 339 5.80 32.99 -10.52
N THR A 340 5.46 31.75 -10.87
CA THR A 340 4.55 31.44 -11.97
C THR A 340 3.37 30.66 -11.40
N GLU A 341 2.16 31.07 -11.73
CA GLU A 341 0.93 30.35 -11.38
C GLU A 341 0.39 29.65 -12.63
N GLU A 342 0.08 28.36 -12.51
CA GLU A 342 -0.49 27.55 -13.58
C GLU A 342 -1.71 26.78 -13.08
N PHE A 343 -2.62 26.48 -14.00
CA PHE A 343 -3.74 25.58 -13.75
C PHE A 343 -3.58 24.34 -14.63
N VAL A 344 -3.46 23.17 -14.02
CA VAL A 344 -3.33 21.89 -14.73
C VAL A 344 -4.13 20.81 -14.00
N ASP A 345 -4.53 19.77 -14.73
CA ASP A 345 -5.28 18.66 -14.16
C ASP A 345 -4.38 17.68 -13.39
N ASP A 346 -3.16 17.44 -13.88
CA ASP A 346 -2.15 16.61 -13.22
C ASP A 346 -0.86 17.42 -12.92
N PRO A 347 -0.68 17.83 -11.65
CA PRO A 347 0.51 18.55 -11.23
C PRO A 347 1.82 17.76 -11.28
N PHE A 348 1.80 16.41 -11.31
CA PHE A 348 3.03 15.62 -11.46
C PHE A 348 3.72 15.86 -12.80
N THR A 349 2.98 16.33 -13.81
CA THR A 349 3.56 16.67 -15.11
C THR A 349 4.60 17.78 -15.05
N ILE A 350 4.55 18.68 -14.06
CA ILE A 350 5.49 19.80 -13.92
C ILE A 350 6.89 19.33 -13.52
N PRO A 351 7.11 18.64 -12.37
CA PRO A 351 8.43 18.13 -12.02
C PRO A 351 8.95 17.14 -13.06
N ILE A 352 8.09 16.34 -13.71
CA ILE A 352 8.49 15.45 -14.81
C ILE A 352 9.10 16.23 -15.97
N LYS A 353 8.38 17.22 -16.54
CA LYS A 353 8.87 18.05 -17.67
C LYS A 353 10.14 18.81 -17.35
N ILE A 354 10.31 19.23 -16.11
CA ILE A 354 11.55 19.88 -15.67
C ILE A 354 12.68 18.86 -15.63
N SER A 355 12.42 17.67 -15.07
CA SER A 355 13.41 16.62 -14.92
C SER A 355 13.89 16.02 -16.25
N GLU A 356 13.02 15.96 -17.26
CA GLU A 356 13.35 15.48 -18.63
C GLU A 356 14.47 16.27 -19.31
N LYS A 357 14.70 17.51 -18.90
CA LYS A 357 15.75 18.37 -19.46
C LYS A 357 17.14 17.99 -18.93
N TRP A 358 17.22 17.24 -17.84
CA TRP A 358 18.47 16.90 -17.20
C TRP A 358 19.06 15.64 -17.80
N LYS A 359 20.36 15.72 -18.09
CA LYS A 359 21.24 14.60 -18.45
C LYS A 359 22.34 14.55 -17.41
N PRO A 360 22.04 14.04 -16.20
CA PRO A 360 23.01 14.03 -15.12
C PRO A 360 24.17 13.11 -15.45
N LYS A 361 25.39 13.61 -15.24
CA LYS A 361 26.61 12.82 -15.39
C LYS A 361 27.37 12.82 -14.08
N SER A 362 27.24 11.73 -13.32
CA SER A 362 28.00 11.55 -12.08
C SER A 362 29.49 11.41 -12.38
N ILE A 363 30.29 12.15 -11.63
CA ILE A 363 31.72 11.91 -11.45
C ILE A 363 31.88 10.86 -10.34
N GLY A 364 32.99 10.11 -10.35
CA GLY A 364 33.25 9.10 -9.32
C GLY A 364 33.34 9.71 -7.91
N GLY A 365 33.05 8.90 -6.87
CA GLY A 365 33.25 9.32 -5.48
C GLY A 365 32.01 9.86 -4.75
N LEU A 366 30.85 9.97 -5.41
CA LEU A 366 29.60 10.32 -4.72
C LEU A 366 29.10 9.18 -3.83
N PRO A 367 28.53 9.49 -2.65
CA PRO A 367 27.84 8.51 -1.80
C PRO A 367 26.70 7.77 -2.53
N ASP A 368 26.46 6.50 -2.18
CA ASP A 368 25.37 5.69 -2.75
C ASP A 368 24.01 5.99 -2.10
N THR A 369 23.66 7.27 -2.01
CA THR A 369 22.42 7.83 -1.45
C THR A 369 21.97 9.06 -2.25
N PHE A 370 20.88 9.70 -1.84
CA PHE A 370 20.42 10.95 -2.43
C PHE A 370 21.50 12.03 -2.33
N CYS A 371 21.92 12.54 -3.50
CA CYS A 371 22.98 13.56 -3.63
C CYS A 371 22.46 14.87 -4.25
N GLY A 372 21.16 15.02 -4.46
CA GLY A 372 20.55 16.19 -5.10
C GLY A 372 19.35 15.80 -5.98
N GLY A 373 18.40 16.73 -6.10
CA GLY A 373 17.14 16.53 -6.82
C GLY A 373 15.94 17.09 -6.05
N TRP A 374 14.77 16.51 -6.28
CA TRP A 374 13.53 16.91 -5.64
C TRP A 374 13.41 16.32 -4.24
N VAL A 375 12.99 17.13 -3.27
CA VAL A 375 12.69 16.72 -1.90
C VAL A 375 11.38 17.35 -1.46
N GLY A 376 10.54 16.59 -0.77
CA GLY A 376 9.29 17.14 -0.25
C GLY A 376 8.33 16.09 0.26
N TYR A 377 7.03 16.44 0.24
CA TYR A 377 5.95 15.56 0.64
C TYR A 377 4.81 15.54 -0.37
N PHE A 378 4.11 14.43 -0.40
CA PHE A 378 2.90 14.14 -1.16
C PHE A 378 1.81 13.80 -0.17
N SER A 379 0.71 14.54 -0.15
CA SER A 379 -0.44 14.25 0.71
C SER A 379 -1.17 12.98 0.27
N TYR A 380 -1.99 12.42 1.17
CA TYR A 380 -2.93 11.35 0.83
C TYR A 380 -3.86 11.72 -0.34
N ASP A 381 -4.22 13.01 -0.45
CA ASP A 381 -5.13 13.50 -1.48
C ASP A 381 -4.48 13.65 -2.86
N THR A 382 -3.17 13.46 -2.99
CA THR A 382 -2.51 13.44 -4.33
C THR A 382 -3.08 12.37 -5.25
N MET A 383 -3.64 11.28 -4.70
CA MET A 383 -4.30 10.24 -5.47
C MET A 383 -5.56 10.74 -6.21
N ARG A 384 -6.12 11.88 -5.81
CA ARG A 384 -7.24 12.52 -6.51
C ARG A 384 -6.84 13.03 -7.90
N TYR A 385 -5.56 13.30 -8.15
CA TYR A 385 -5.06 13.62 -9.49
C TYR A 385 -5.09 12.39 -10.41
N VAL A 386 -4.79 11.21 -9.86
CA VAL A 386 -4.75 9.94 -10.61
C VAL A 386 -6.15 9.35 -10.80
N GLU A 387 -6.96 9.31 -9.74
CA GLU A 387 -8.31 8.74 -9.73
C GLU A 387 -9.41 9.81 -9.73
N GLY A 388 -9.18 10.96 -10.38
CA GLY A 388 -10.07 12.13 -10.30
C GLY A 388 -11.53 11.89 -10.71
N LYS A 389 -11.80 10.85 -11.50
CA LYS A 389 -13.17 10.43 -11.84
C LYS A 389 -13.94 9.81 -10.67
N LYS A 390 -13.23 9.06 -9.81
CA LYS A 390 -13.83 8.36 -8.66
C LYS A 390 -13.65 9.14 -7.36
N LEU A 391 -12.56 9.90 -7.24
CA LEU A 391 -12.19 10.68 -6.07
C LEU A 391 -12.00 12.17 -6.44
N PRO A 392 -13.02 12.88 -6.94
CA PRO A 392 -12.89 14.29 -7.26
C PRO A 392 -12.65 15.13 -5.99
N PHE A 393 -11.92 16.25 -6.11
CA PHE A 393 -11.70 17.18 -4.98
C PHE A 393 -13.01 17.74 -4.41
N SER A 394 -14.04 17.92 -5.24
CA SER A 394 -15.36 18.39 -4.80
C SER A 394 -16.10 17.41 -3.87
N GLY A 395 -15.72 16.12 -3.90
CA GLY A 395 -16.28 15.09 -3.03
C GLY A 395 -15.40 14.80 -1.80
N ALA A 396 -14.26 15.48 -1.65
CA ALA A 396 -13.37 15.28 -0.53
C ALA A 396 -14.02 15.76 0.79
N PRO A 397 -13.60 15.20 1.95
CA PRO A 397 -13.94 15.76 3.25
C PRO A 397 -13.51 17.22 3.37
N LYS A 398 -14.00 17.92 4.41
CA LYS A 398 -13.61 19.31 4.66
C LYS A 398 -12.09 19.43 4.78
N ASP A 399 -11.49 20.38 4.04
CA ASP A 399 -10.12 20.81 4.28
C ASP A 399 -10.09 21.88 5.38
N ASP A 400 -9.66 21.50 6.58
CA ASP A 400 -9.60 22.40 7.73
C ASP A 400 -8.21 23.03 7.93
N ARG A 401 -7.18 22.53 7.24
CA ARG A 401 -5.78 22.99 7.42
C ARG A 401 -5.23 23.74 6.21
N ASN A 402 -5.89 23.63 5.05
CA ASN A 402 -5.50 24.29 3.80
C ASN A 402 -4.01 24.07 3.46
N LEU A 403 -3.55 22.82 3.61
CA LEU A 403 -2.18 22.43 3.27
C LEU A 403 -2.08 22.10 1.79
N ALA A 404 -0.90 22.24 1.20
CA ALA A 404 -0.66 21.84 -0.18
C ALA A 404 -0.91 20.33 -0.34
N ASP A 405 -1.37 19.94 -1.54
CA ASP A 405 -1.57 18.54 -1.88
C ASP A 405 -0.20 17.87 -2.10
N PHE A 406 0.76 18.57 -2.68
CA PHE A 406 2.18 18.26 -2.49
C PHE A 406 3.02 19.53 -2.54
N HIS A 407 4.18 19.46 -1.89
CA HIS A 407 5.24 20.48 -1.94
C HIS A 407 6.55 19.79 -2.28
N LEU A 408 7.26 20.32 -3.28
CA LEU A 408 8.57 19.84 -3.70
C LEU A 408 9.54 21.02 -3.79
N GLY A 409 10.72 20.87 -3.20
CA GLY A 409 11.87 21.75 -3.41
C GLY A 409 12.94 21.05 -4.26
N LEU A 410 13.55 21.78 -5.19
CA LEU A 410 14.68 21.32 -5.99
C LEU A 410 16.00 21.74 -5.34
N TYR A 411 16.73 20.77 -4.81
CA TYR A 411 18.00 20.99 -4.11
C TYR A 411 19.16 20.54 -4.97
N ASP A 412 19.93 21.50 -5.49
CA ASP A 412 21.22 21.25 -6.14
C ASP A 412 22.38 21.25 -5.13
N GLU A 413 22.19 21.85 -3.95
CA GLU A 413 23.11 21.86 -2.82
C GLU A 413 22.62 20.93 -1.70
N VAL A 414 23.41 19.92 -1.35
CA VAL A 414 23.14 19.00 -0.23
C VAL A 414 24.39 18.66 0.56
N VAL A 415 24.20 18.26 1.81
CA VAL A 415 25.26 17.77 2.69
C VAL A 415 24.92 16.36 3.15
N VAL A 416 25.81 15.41 2.83
CA VAL A 416 25.64 13.99 3.11
C VAL A 416 26.65 13.55 4.17
N PHE A 417 26.15 12.99 5.26
CA PHE A 417 26.96 12.39 6.32
C PHE A 417 27.09 10.89 6.06
N ASP A 418 28.31 10.37 5.91
CA ASP A 418 28.60 8.93 5.96
C ASP A 418 29.08 8.56 7.35
N HIS A 419 28.19 7.97 8.16
CA HIS A 419 28.44 7.60 9.55
C HIS A 419 29.37 6.40 9.68
N VAL A 420 29.57 5.61 8.61
CA VAL A 420 30.48 4.46 8.60
C VAL A 420 31.89 4.94 8.30
N GLU A 421 32.04 5.75 7.25
CA GLU A 421 33.34 6.29 6.81
C GLU A 421 33.78 7.53 7.61
N LYS A 422 32.91 8.08 8.46
CA LYS A 422 33.12 9.29 9.27
C LYS A 422 33.46 10.53 8.42
N LYS A 423 32.77 10.66 7.29
CA LYS A 423 32.95 11.75 6.31
C LYS A 423 31.68 12.56 6.15
N VAL A 424 31.83 13.84 5.90
CA VAL A 424 30.74 14.73 5.47
C VAL A 424 31.06 15.19 4.06
N CYS A 425 30.23 14.81 3.10
CA CYS A 425 30.38 15.21 1.72
C CYS A 425 29.38 16.32 1.39
N ILE A 426 29.92 17.49 1.08
CA ILE A 426 29.19 18.66 0.61
C ILE A 426 29.13 18.54 -0.90
N ILE A 427 27.92 18.55 -1.46
CA ILE A 427 27.69 18.25 -2.87
C ILE A 427 26.90 19.39 -3.49
N LEU A 428 27.33 19.82 -4.67
CA LEU A 428 26.66 20.82 -5.49
C LEU A 428 26.49 20.28 -6.91
N TRP A 429 25.29 20.35 -7.48
CA TRP A 429 25.06 20.09 -8.90
C TRP A 429 25.06 21.37 -9.72
N VAL A 430 25.84 21.37 -10.80
CA VAL A 430 25.98 22.50 -11.72
C VAL A 430 25.28 22.18 -13.03
N GLU A 431 24.28 22.98 -13.37
CA GLU A 431 23.57 22.93 -14.66
C GLU A 431 24.30 23.80 -15.68
N LEU A 432 24.71 23.21 -16.81
CA LEU A 432 25.60 23.85 -17.79
C LEU A 432 24.86 24.83 -18.72
N ASP A 433 23.58 24.59 -18.97
CA ASP A 433 22.79 25.34 -19.98
C ASP A 433 22.64 26.84 -19.64
N GLY A 434 22.96 27.24 -18.39
CA GLY A 434 22.96 28.62 -17.93
C GLY A 434 24.26 29.40 -18.14
N PHE A 435 25.32 28.78 -18.66
CA PHE A 435 26.66 29.37 -18.74
C PHE A 435 27.14 29.56 -20.18
N LEU A 436 27.98 30.58 -20.40
CA LEU A 436 28.59 30.86 -21.70
C LEU A 436 29.68 29.85 -22.08
N SER A 437 30.32 29.22 -21.09
CA SER A 437 31.33 28.18 -21.26
C SER A 437 31.33 27.21 -20.07
N VAL A 438 31.92 26.03 -20.27
CA VAL A 438 32.04 25.00 -19.22
C VAL A 438 32.97 25.46 -18.11
N GLU A 439 34.01 26.22 -18.44
CA GLU A 439 34.95 26.79 -17.48
C GLU A 439 34.26 27.78 -16.55
N ASN A 440 33.40 28.65 -17.08
CA ASN A 440 32.61 29.57 -16.27
C ASN A 440 31.65 28.83 -15.33
N ALA A 441 31.05 27.72 -15.81
CA ALA A 441 30.19 26.87 -14.99
C ALA A 441 30.97 26.20 -13.85
N TYR A 442 32.17 25.70 -14.13
CA TYR A 442 33.06 25.11 -13.13
C TYR A 442 33.49 26.14 -12.08
N GLU A 443 33.95 27.33 -12.50
CA GLU A 443 34.40 28.39 -11.60
C GLU A 443 33.28 28.88 -10.67
N ASP A 444 32.07 29.09 -11.21
CA ASP A 444 30.90 29.43 -10.39
C ASP A 444 30.54 28.29 -9.41
N GLY A 445 30.55 27.05 -9.90
CA GLY A 445 30.31 25.86 -9.08
C GLY A 445 31.27 25.73 -7.92
N VAL A 446 32.58 25.88 -8.16
CA VAL A 446 33.61 25.85 -7.11
C VAL A 446 33.38 26.97 -6.10
N LYS A 447 33.07 28.19 -6.56
CA LYS A 447 32.78 29.33 -5.69
C LYS A 447 31.56 29.08 -4.80
N ARG A 448 30.48 28.52 -5.34
CA ARG A 448 29.28 28.14 -4.58
C ARG A 448 29.58 27.03 -3.57
N LEU A 449 30.32 26.00 -3.99
CA LEU A 449 30.75 24.91 -3.12
C LEU A 449 31.62 25.40 -1.96
N ASP A 450 32.56 26.33 -2.22
CA ASP A 450 33.37 26.98 -1.20
C ASP A 450 32.52 27.79 -0.21
N ASN A 451 31.54 28.54 -0.70
CA ASN A 451 30.62 29.30 0.14
C ASN A 451 29.81 28.37 1.06
N LEU A 452 29.35 27.23 0.54
CA LEU A 452 28.64 26.23 1.31
C LEU A 452 29.54 25.56 2.36
N ALA A 453 30.78 25.21 1.98
CA ALA A 453 31.76 24.61 2.89
C ALA A 453 32.14 25.54 4.05
N ARG A 454 32.28 26.85 3.78
CA ARG A 454 32.58 27.86 4.81
C ARG A 454 31.55 27.90 5.95
N LYS A 455 30.26 27.65 5.64
CA LYS A 455 29.20 27.55 6.67
C LYS A 455 29.48 26.47 7.73
N PHE A 456 30.35 25.51 7.43
CA PHE A 456 30.72 24.42 8.34
C PHE A 456 32.16 24.50 8.85
N GLN A 457 33.02 25.34 8.27
CA GLN A 457 34.45 25.41 8.62
C GLN A 457 34.82 26.63 9.47
N ASP A 458 34.06 27.73 9.35
CA ASP A 458 34.46 29.02 9.93
C ASP A 458 34.26 29.12 11.46
N GLY A 459 33.90 28.01 12.14
CA GLY A 459 33.90 27.87 13.60
C GLY A 459 32.80 28.62 14.37
N ASP A 460 32.06 29.52 13.72
CA ASP A 460 30.90 30.23 14.30
C ASP A 460 29.62 29.40 14.18
N HIS A 461 29.65 28.19 14.75
CA HIS A 461 28.50 27.32 14.76
C HIS A 461 27.40 27.84 15.70
N PRO A 462 26.12 27.73 15.31
CA PRO A 462 25.02 28.13 16.17
C PRO A 462 25.02 27.28 17.46
N ARG A 463 24.98 27.96 18.62
CA ARG A 463 24.85 27.28 19.90
C ARG A 463 23.43 26.76 20.09
N LEU A 464 23.26 25.45 19.96
CA LEU A 464 21.99 24.79 20.25
C LEU A 464 21.79 24.61 21.75
N SER A 465 20.56 24.83 22.22
CA SER A 465 20.20 24.52 23.60
C SER A 465 20.44 23.02 23.86
N PRO A 466 21.24 22.63 24.87
CA PRO A 466 21.60 21.23 25.07
C PRO A 466 20.37 20.37 25.40
N GLY A 467 19.42 20.94 26.13
CA GLY A 467 18.27 20.22 26.69
C GLY A 467 18.69 19.34 27.87
N PHE A 468 17.89 19.31 28.93
CA PHE A 468 18.16 18.45 30.09
C PHE A 468 17.17 17.30 30.13
N VAL A 469 17.67 16.07 30.00
CA VAL A 469 16.84 14.87 29.89
C VAL A 469 17.22 13.86 30.97
N ASN A 470 16.22 13.34 31.68
CA ASN A 470 16.41 12.22 32.59
C ASN A 470 16.64 10.92 31.80
N LEU A 471 17.52 10.05 32.29
CA LEU A 471 17.84 8.77 31.63
C LEU A 471 16.60 7.88 31.39
N ASN A 472 15.55 8.02 32.20
CA ASN A 472 14.29 7.31 32.00
C ASN A 472 13.38 8.04 31.00
N THR A 473 13.66 7.87 29.72
CA THR A 473 12.87 8.44 28.63
C THR A 473 11.64 7.60 28.26
N ARG A 474 11.45 6.42 28.85
CA ARG A 474 10.48 5.39 28.46
C ARG A 474 9.07 5.51 29.06
N GLN A 475 8.70 6.65 29.64
CA GLN A 475 7.34 6.79 30.16
C GLN A 475 6.35 7.00 29.01
N PHE A 476 5.08 6.64 29.23
CA PHE A 476 4.02 6.92 28.29
C PHE A 476 3.83 8.43 28.10
N GLY A 477 3.39 8.81 26.89
CA GLY A 477 2.97 10.19 26.62
C GLY A 477 1.72 10.55 27.43
N PRO A 478 1.46 11.85 27.63
CA PRO A 478 0.19 12.32 28.17
C PRO A 478 -0.99 11.86 27.29
N SER A 479 -2.17 11.69 27.88
CA SER A 479 -3.36 11.33 27.12
C SER A 479 -3.81 12.49 26.22
N LEU A 480 -4.12 12.16 24.97
CA LEU A 480 -4.60 13.12 23.98
C LEU A 480 -6.09 13.35 24.17
N LYS A 481 -6.46 14.55 24.64
CA LYS A 481 -7.86 14.89 24.98
C LYS A 481 -8.63 15.51 23.82
N LYS A 482 -7.94 16.18 22.90
CA LYS A 482 -8.56 16.90 21.77
C LYS A 482 -8.36 16.11 20.49
N SER A 483 -9.46 15.63 19.91
CA SER A 483 -9.52 14.92 18.63
C SER A 483 -10.55 15.59 17.71
N ASN A 484 -10.36 15.49 16.40
CA ASN A 484 -11.34 15.92 15.40
C ASN A 484 -12.59 15.02 15.33
N MET A 485 -12.58 13.90 16.06
CA MET A 485 -13.71 12.98 16.21
C MET A 485 -13.91 12.63 17.69
N THR A 486 -15.16 12.45 18.11
CA THR A 486 -15.45 11.88 19.44
C THR A 486 -15.18 10.37 19.42
N SER A 487 -14.96 9.78 20.59
CA SER A 487 -14.79 8.32 20.72
C SER A 487 -15.98 7.56 20.11
N ASP A 488 -17.21 7.99 20.42
CA ASP A 488 -18.43 7.38 19.89
C ASP A 488 -18.54 7.52 18.37
N SER A 489 -18.20 8.68 17.81
CA SER A 489 -18.23 8.89 16.35
C SER A 489 -17.22 8.01 15.62
N TYR A 490 -16.03 7.81 16.20
CA TYR A 490 -15.03 6.89 15.63
C TYR A 490 -15.52 5.44 15.69
N LYS A 491 -16.08 5.01 16.84
CA LYS A 491 -16.62 3.66 17.02
C LYS A 491 -17.78 3.38 16.06
N GLU A 492 -18.65 4.36 15.84
CA GLU A 492 -19.72 4.27 14.84
C GLU A 492 -19.17 4.13 13.42
N ALA A 493 -18.12 4.89 13.06
CA ALA A 493 -17.46 4.75 11.78
C ALA A 493 -16.86 3.35 11.58
N VAL A 494 -16.29 2.75 12.64
CA VAL A 494 -15.81 1.35 12.63
C VAL A 494 -16.97 0.38 12.38
N LEU A 495 -18.11 0.56 13.04
CA LEU A 495 -19.28 -0.31 12.83
C LEU A 495 -19.80 -0.22 11.39
N ARG A 496 -19.92 0.99 10.83
CA ARG A 496 -20.30 1.20 9.43
C ARG A 496 -19.29 0.59 8.45
N ALA A 497 -17.99 0.74 8.71
CA ALA A 497 -16.94 0.07 7.91
C ALA A 497 -17.12 -1.46 7.91
N LYS A 498 -17.46 -2.06 9.06
CA LYS A 498 -17.73 -3.51 9.15
C LYS A 498 -18.97 -3.91 8.34
N GLU A 499 -20.01 -3.09 8.28
CA GLU A 499 -21.18 -3.35 7.42
C GLU A 499 -20.79 -3.45 5.94
N HIS A 500 -19.93 -2.53 5.46
CA HIS A 500 -19.39 -2.59 4.10
C HIS A 500 -18.53 -3.83 3.86
N ILE A 501 -17.75 -4.26 4.86
CA ILE A 501 -16.97 -5.50 4.78
C ILE A 501 -17.89 -6.72 4.65
N LEU A 502 -18.94 -6.80 5.47
CA LEU A 502 -19.91 -7.89 5.44
C LEU A 502 -20.74 -7.91 4.15
N ALA A 503 -21.01 -6.73 3.57
CA ALA A 503 -21.67 -6.59 2.28
C ALA A 503 -20.78 -7.04 1.10
N GLY A 504 -19.45 -7.10 1.31
CA GLY A 504 -18.46 -7.46 0.29
C GLY A 504 -18.01 -6.28 -0.56
N ASP A 505 -18.21 -5.04 -0.10
CA ASP A 505 -17.74 -3.83 -0.80
C ASP A 505 -16.21 -3.69 -0.69
N ILE A 506 -15.67 -4.07 0.48
CA ILE A 506 -14.26 -4.02 0.84
C ILE A 506 -13.89 -5.24 1.69
N PHE A 507 -12.61 -5.63 1.69
CA PHE A 507 -12.04 -6.62 2.61
C PHE A 507 -11.49 -5.95 3.88
N GLN A 508 -10.92 -4.76 3.71
CA GLN A 508 -10.35 -3.94 4.78
C GLN A 508 -10.45 -2.46 4.41
N ILE A 509 -10.54 -1.63 5.44
CA ILE A 509 -10.41 -0.17 5.39
C ILE A 509 -9.60 0.29 6.58
N VAL A 510 -8.77 1.33 6.40
CA VAL A 510 -7.98 1.90 7.48
C VAL A 510 -8.56 3.25 7.81
N LEU A 511 -9.26 3.35 8.95
CA LEU A 511 -9.84 4.60 9.43
C LEU A 511 -8.85 5.31 10.35
N SER A 512 -8.89 6.63 10.38
CA SER A 512 -8.00 7.46 11.17
C SER A 512 -8.71 8.63 11.83
N GLN A 513 -8.09 9.15 12.90
CA GLN A 513 -8.50 10.36 13.59
C GLN A 513 -7.28 11.22 13.90
N ARG A 514 -7.48 12.53 13.98
CA ARG A 514 -6.44 13.53 14.21
C ARG A 514 -6.58 14.15 15.59
N PHE A 515 -5.51 14.06 16.37
CA PHE A 515 -5.36 14.68 17.66
C PHE A 515 -4.62 16.01 17.56
N GLU A 516 -4.94 16.92 18.48
CA GLU A 516 -4.27 18.21 18.63
C GLU A 516 -3.51 18.24 19.96
N TYR A 517 -2.25 18.68 19.92
CA TYR A 517 -1.43 18.93 21.10
C TYR A 517 -0.83 20.33 21.01
N ARG A 518 -1.08 21.16 22.03
CA ARG A 518 -0.51 22.51 22.13
C ARG A 518 0.77 22.49 22.93
N THR A 519 1.80 23.17 22.45
CA THR A 519 3.14 23.14 23.06
C THR A 519 3.93 24.42 22.82
N PHE A 520 4.87 24.74 23.72
CA PHE A 520 5.84 25.82 23.53
C PHE A 520 7.22 25.31 23.09
N ALA A 521 7.38 23.99 22.93
CA ALA A 521 8.59 23.40 22.36
C ALA A 521 8.60 23.63 20.84
N ASN A 522 9.75 24.04 20.32
CA ASN A 522 9.90 24.29 18.88
C ASN A 522 9.87 22.95 18.11
N PRO A 523 9.34 22.90 16.86
CA PRO A 523 9.26 21.67 16.08
C PRO A 523 10.61 20.93 15.94
N PHE A 524 11.72 21.67 15.87
CA PHE A 524 13.05 21.06 15.80
C PHE A 524 13.53 20.48 17.14
N GLU A 525 13.13 21.06 18.27
CA GLU A 525 13.37 20.49 19.60
C GLU A 525 12.56 19.19 19.75
N ILE A 526 11.33 19.17 19.23
CA ILE A 526 10.48 17.99 19.19
C ILE A 526 11.09 16.92 18.28
N TYR A 527 11.66 17.28 17.12
CA TYR A 527 12.43 16.35 16.28
C TYR A 527 13.60 15.71 17.04
N ARG A 528 14.39 16.52 17.76
CA ARG A 528 15.50 16.03 18.60
C ARG A 528 15.02 15.07 19.68
N ALA A 529 13.88 15.35 20.32
CA ALA A 529 13.27 14.44 21.29
C ALA A 529 12.71 13.17 20.63
N LEU A 530 12.13 13.27 19.43
CA LEU A 530 11.57 12.14 18.69
C LEU A 530 12.64 11.12 18.30
N ARG A 531 13.85 11.57 17.94
CA ARG A 531 15.02 10.69 17.71
C ARG A 531 15.36 9.80 18.91
N ILE A 532 15.04 10.26 20.13
CA ILE A 532 15.27 9.51 21.37
C ILE A 532 14.09 8.60 21.68
N VAL A 533 12.87 9.12 21.57
CA VAL A 533 11.64 8.41 21.97
C VAL A 533 11.29 7.28 20.99
N ASN A 534 11.42 7.54 19.69
CA ASN A 534 10.95 6.63 18.65
C ASN A 534 11.86 6.65 17.40
N PRO A 535 13.14 6.27 17.52
CA PRO A 535 14.02 6.15 16.37
C PRO A 535 13.45 5.17 15.34
N SER A 536 13.43 5.57 14.08
CA SER A 536 12.92 4.77 12.96
C SER A 536 13.81 4.88 11.70
N PRO A 537 13.69 3.96 10.73
CA PRO A 537 14.47 3.98 9.49
C PRO A 537 14.27 5.25 8.65
N TYR A 538 13.14 5.95 8.81
CA TYR A 538 12.86 7.22 8.16
C TYR A 538 12.53 8.30 9.18
N MET A 539 13.58 8.95 9.71
CA MET A 539 13.45 10.17 10.50
C MET A 539 13.47 11.37 9.56
N ALA A 540 12.53 12.29 9.75
CA ALA A 540 12.43 13.50 8.94
C ALA A 540 12.12 14.73 9.77
N TYR A 541 12.90 15.79 9.53
CA TYR A 541 12.49 17.16 9.77
C TYR A 541 12.40 17.84 8.40
N LEU A 542 11.19 18.12 7.94
CA LEU A 542 10.93 18.71 6.62
C LEU A 542 10.13 20.01 6.80
N GLN A 543 10.76 21.14 6.54
CA GLN A 543 10.08 22.42 6.42
C GLN A 543 9.61 22.57 4.98
N ALA A 544 8.29 22.55 4.79
CA ALA A 544 7.64 22.81 3.52
C ALA A 544 6.82 24.10 3.62
N ARG A 545 6.43 24.68 2.48
CA ARG A 545 5.58 25.88 2.52
C ARG A 545 4.25 25.57 3.21
N GLY A 546 3.94 26.35 4.24
CA GLY A 546 2.70 26.25 5.00
C GLY A 546 2.71 25.21 6.12
N CYS A 547 3.72 24.32 6.20
CA CYS A 547 3.82 23.37 7.32
C CYS A 547 5.22 22.77 7.51
N THR A 548 5.54 22.40 8.75
CA THR A 548 6.69 21.55 9.08
C THR A 548 6.23 20.14 9.42
N LEU A 549 6.87 19.13 8.84
CA LEU A 549 6.68 17.71 9.13
C LEU A 549 7.82 17.23 10.04
N VAL A 550 7.45 16.59 11.15
CA VAL A 550 8.39 15.94 12.08
C VAL A 550 8.02 14.46 12.15
N GLY A 551 8.73 13.63 11.41
CA GLY A 551 8.40 12.23 11.17
C GLY A 551 9.39 11.22 11.74
N SER A 552 8.88 10.08 12.19
CA SER A 552 9.65 8.88 12.52
C SER A 552 8.95 7.65 11.93
N SER A 553 8.92 7.57 10.59
CA SER A 553 8.15 6.54 9.90
C SER A 553 8.87 5.19 9.92
N PRO A 554 8.16 4.10 10.26
CA PRO A 554 8.71 2.74 10.21
C PRO A 554 8.69 2.14 8.79
N GLU A 555 7.90 2.69 7.88
CA GLU A 555 7.47 2.03 6.64
C GLU A 555 7.84 2.85 5.41
N ILE A 556 8.31 2.14 4.38
CA ILE A 556 8.56 2.70 3.06
C ILE A 556 7.26 2.73 2.26
N LEU A 557 7.00 3.82 1.55
CA LEU A 557 5.90 3.88 0.60
C LEU A 557 6.30 3.16 -0.68
N THR A 558 7.40 3.62 -1.29
CA THR A 558 8.02 2.96 -2.44
C THR A 558 9.44 3.48 -2.64
N ARG A 559 10.28 2.66 -3.24
CA ARG A 559 11.65 3.03 -3.64
C ARG A 559 11.93 2.56 -5.05
N VAL A 560 12.61 3.39 -5.81
CA VAL A 560 13.16 3.05 -7.13
C VAL A 560 14.66 3.28 -7.06
N LYS A 561 15.44 2.21 -7.25
CA LYS A 561 16.90 2.32 -7.31
C LYS A 561 17.41 1.54 -8.51
N LYS A 562 18.08 2.22 -9.45
CA LYS A 562 18.60 1.60 -10.69
C LYS A 562 17.52 0.79 -11.40
N ASN A 563 16.34 1.40 -11.62
CA ASN A 563 15.15 0.79 -12.22
C ASN A 563 14.54 -0.40 -11.45
N LYS A 564 15.02 -0.72 -10.24
CA LYS A 564 14.36 -1.70 -9.36
C LYS A 564 13.37 -1.00 -8.45
N ILE A 565 12.09 -1.35 -8.61
CA ILE A 565 11.01 -0.92 -7.73
C ILE A 565 11.00 -1.82 -6.49
N VAL A 566 10.81 -1.23 -5.32
CA VAL A 566 10.68 -1.94 -4.04
C VAL A 566 9.51 -1.35 -3.26
N ASN A 567 8.58 -2.20 -2.89
CA ASN A 567 7.54 -1.92 -1.90
C ASN A 567 7.69 -2.93 -0.75
N ARG A 568 7.56 -2.47 0.49
CA ARG A 568 7.72 -3.31 1.67
C ARG A 568 6.57 -3.10 2.66
N PRO A 569 5.41 -3.75 2.46
CA PRO A 569 4.32 -3.65 3.40
C PRO A 569 4.72 -4.22 4.76
N LEU A 570 4.26 -3.54 5.81
CA LEU A 570 4.38 -3.97 7.20
C LEU A 570 2.98 -4.20 7.79
N ALA A 571 2.79 -5.32 8.47
CA ALA A 571 1.58 -5.63 9.24
C ALA A 571 1.94 -6.49 10.45
N GLY A 572 1.00 -6.75 11.35
CA GLY A 572 1.23 -7.58 12.52
C GLY A 572 2.25 -6.98 13.48
N THR A 573 1.80 -6.38 14.58
CA THR A 573 2.69 -5.73 15.55
C THR A 573 2.65 -6.45 16.88
N VAL A 574 3.82 -6.85 17.38
CA VAL A 574 3.95 -7.31 18.77
C VAL A 574 5.11 -6.57 19.44
N ARG A 575 5.00 -6.37 20.76
CA ARG A 575 6.09 -5.80 21.56
C ARG A 575 7.34 -6.69 21.50
N ARG A 576 8.51 -6.10 21.74
CA ARG A 576 9.73 -6.89 22.01
C ARG A 576 9.61 -7.64 23.33
N GLY A 577 10.23 -8.83 23.39
CA GLY A 577 10.42 -9.60 24.62
C GLY A 577 11.38 -8.90 25.57
N LYS A 578 11.18 -9.08 26.87
CA LYS A 578 12.14 -8.60 27.89
C LYS A 578 13.41 -9.46 27.92
N THR A 579 13.31 -10.69 27.40
CA THR A 579 14.40 -11.65 27.25
C THR A 579 14.39 -12.20 25.83
N GLU A 580 15.53 -12.72 25.35
CA GLU A 580 15.64 -13.34 24.02
C GLU A 580 14.64 -14.49 23.83
N LYS A 581 14.48 -15.36 24.83
CA LYS A 581 13.48 -16.44 24.82
C LYS A 581 12.05 -15.93 24.71
N GLU A 582 11.72 -14.86 25.42
CA GLU A 582 10.39 -14.23 25.30
C GLU A 582 10.21 -13.59 23.92
N ASP A 583 11.26 -12.99 23.36
CA ASP A 583 11.24 -12.35 22.05
C ASP A 583 10.99 -13.38 20.93
N GLU A 584 11.68 -14.51 20.96
CA GLU A 584 11.46 -15.64 20.04
C GLU A 584 10.06 -16.25 20.19
N MET A 585 9.55 -16.34 21.42
CA MET A 585 8.19 -16.82 21.67
C MET A 585 7.15 -15.87 21.08
N LEU A 586 7.32 -14.55 21.25
CA LEU A 586 6.42 -13.54 20.70
C LEU A 586 6.48 -13.50 19.17
N GLU A 587 7.67 -13.68 18.59
CA GLU A 587 7.84 -13.83 17.15
C GLU A 587 7.04 -15.02 16.61
N LYS A 588 7.19 -16.19 17.24
CA LYS A 588 6.46 -17.39 16.84
C LYS A 588 4.95 -17.21 16.99
N GLN A 589 4.50 -16.61 18.10
CA GLN A 589 3.08 -16.31 18.32
C GLN A 589 2.52 -15.38 17.24
N LEU A 590 3.29 -14.39 16.81
CA LEU A 590 2.88 -13.46 15.75
C LEU A 590 2.75 -14.16 14.39
N LEU A 591 3.67 -15.07 14.06
CA LEU A 591 3.63 -15.86 12.82
C LEU A 591 2.59 -16.98 12.85
N ASP A 592 2.21 -17.46 14.04
CA ASP A 592 1.14 -18.46 14.22
C ASP A 592 -0.25 -17.79 14.30
N ASP A 593 -0.33 -16.45 14.40
CA ASP A 593 -1.59 -15.72 14.38
C ASP A 593 -2.16 -15.66 12.94
N ALA A 594 -3.14 -16.53 12.70
CA ALA A 594 -3.81 -16.66 11.41
C ALA A 594 -4.49 -15.36 10.94
N LYS A 595 -4.95 -14.50 11.85
CA LYS A 595 -5.55 -13.20 11.51
C LYS A 595 -4.48 -12.27 10.95
N GLN A 596 -3.39 -12.08 11.70
CA GLN A 596 -2.30 -11.16 11.32
C GLN A 596 -1.62 -11.61 10.03
N CYS A 597 -1.42 -12.92 9.85
CA CYS A 597 -0.88 -13.46 8.61
C CYS A 597 -1.80 -13.26 7.41
N ALA A 598 -3.12 -13.44 7.58
CA ALA A 598 -4.09 -13.22 6.50
C ALA A 598 -4.14 -11.74 6.07
N GLU A 599 -4.15 -10.82 7.03
CA GLU A 599 -4.08 -9.38 6.77
C GLU A 599 -2.79 -9.02 6.02
N HIS A 600 -1.66 -9.52 6.50
CA HIS A 600 -0.37 -9.27 5.87
C HIS A 600 -0.30 -9.79 4.42
N ILE A 601 -0.79 -11.00 4.15
CA ILE A 601 -0.81 -11.58 2.80
C ILE A 601 -1.65 -10.73 1.85
N MET A 602 -2.80 -10.24 2.30
CA MET A 602 -3.63 -9.33 1.50
C MET A 602 -2.88 -8.04 1.13
N LEU A 603 -2.13 -7.46 2.07
CA LEU A 603 -1.30 -6.27 1.83
C LEU A 603 -0.16 -6.56 0.85
N VAL A 604 0.43 -7.75 0.90
CA VAL A 604 1.42 -8.21 -0.09
C VAL A 604 0.81 -8.28 -1.48
N ASP A 605 -0.42 -8.78 -1.61
CA ASP A 605 -1.09 -8.83 -2.91
C ASP A 605 -1.45 -7.45 -3.45
N LEU A 606 -1.83 -6.50 -2.59
CA LEU A 606 -1.98 -5.09 -3.00
C LEU A 606 -0.66 -4.49 -3.48
N ALA A 607 0.43 -4.71 -2.73
CA ALA A 607 1.75 -4.24 -3.13
C ALA A 607 2.20 -4.86 -4.46
N ARG A 608 1.87 -6.15 -4.72
CA ARG A 608 2.11 -6.80 -6.01
C ARG A 608 1.33 -6.16 -7.15
N ASN A 609 0.07 -5.78 -6.91
CA ASN A 609 -0.74 -5.07 -7.90
C ASN A 609 -0.14 -3.70 -8.21
N ASP A 610 0.18 -2.90 -7.18
CA ASP A 610 0.74 -1.56 -7.34
C ASP A 610 2.09 -1.59 -8.07
N VAL A 611 3.01 -2.48 -7.67
CA VAL A 611 4.29 -2.68 -8.36
C VAL A 611 4.06 -3.20 -9.78
N GLY A 612 3.10 -4.10 -9.98
CA GLY A 612 2.80 -4.71 -11.28
C GLY A 612 2.32 -3.72 -12.35
N LYS A 613 1.59 -2.67 -11.97
CA LYS A 613 1.12 -1.64 -12.92
C LYS A 613 2.24 -0.93 -13.67
N VAL A 614 3.41 -0.80 -13.04
CA VAL A 614 4.55 0.00 -13.52
C VAL A 614 5.80 -0.84 -13.78
N SER A 615 5.69 -2.17 -13.63
CA SER A 615 6.80 -3.09 -13.84
C SER A 615 6.72 -3.77 -15.20
N LYS A 616 7.86 -4.19 -15.74
CA LYS A 616 7.93 -5.08 -16.90
C LYS A 616 7.18 -6.38 -16.62
N ASN A 617 6.51 -6.90 -17.64
CA ASN A 617 5.79 -8.17 -17.55
C ASN A 617 6.67 -9.28 -16.96
N SER A 618 6.12 -10.04 -16.03
CA SER A 618 6.81 -11.15 -15.35
C SER A 618 8.04 -10.78 -14.51
N SER A 619 8.32 -9.49 -14.26
CA SER A 619 9.44 -9.06 -13.40
C SER A 619 9.07 -8.99 -11.91
N VAL A 620 7.77 -8.89 -11.59
CA VAL A 620 7.28 -8.73 -10.21
C VAL A 620 7.56 -9.99 -9.38
N LYS A 621 8.24 -9.82 -8.24
CA LYS A 621 8.63 -10.91 -7.34
C LYS A 621 8.35 -10.55 -5.89
N VAL A 622 7.96 -11.54 -5.09
CA VAL A 622 7.98 -11.43 -3.62
C VAL A 622 9.31 -12.02 -3.16
N GLU A 623 10.31 -11.17 -2.91
CA GLU A 623 11.67 -11.60 -2.56
C GLU A 623 11.75 -12.14 -1.13
N LYS A 624 10.98 -11.55 -0.22
CA LYS A 624 10.84 -11.99 1.18
C LYS A 624 9.37 -12.01 1.54
N LEU A 625 8.90 -13.09 2.13
CA LEU A 625 7.52 -13.27 2.55
C LEU A 625 7.47 -13.57 4.05
N MET A 626 6.61 -12.84 4.78
CA MET A 626 6.37 -12.97 6.22
C MET A 626 7.64 -13.03 7.07
N ASN A 627 8.64 -12.20 6.74
CA ASN A 627 9.86 -12.08 7.53
C ASN A 627 9.62 -11.17 8.73
N ILE A 628 10.26 -11.44 9.85
CA ILE A 628 10.12 -10.61 11.05
C ILE A 628 11.19 -9.51 11.06
N GLU A 629 10.74 -8.26 11.09
CA GLU A 629 11.60 -7.10 11.28
C GLU A 629 11.50 -6.62 12.73
N ARG A 630 12.64 -6.65 13.43
CA ARG A 630 12.74 -6.25 14.83
C ARG A 630 13.17 -4.79 14.92
N TYR A 631 12.30 -3.97 15.48
CA TYR A 631 12.61 -2.62 15.92
C TYR A 631 12.89 -2.67 17.43
N SER A 632 13.12 -1.51 18.04
CA SER A 632 13.53 -1.48 19.45
C SER A 632 12.43 -1.74 20.45
N HIS A 633 11.20 -1.35 20.14
CA HIS A 633 10.05 -1.52 21.03
C HIS A 633 9.06 -2.58 20.53
N VAL A 634 9.05 -2.80 19.21
CA VAL A 634 8.12 -3.71 18.54
C VAL A 634 8.84 -4.54 17.47
N MET A 635 8.21 -5.61 17.03
CA MET A 635 8.56 -6.31 15.79
C MET A 635 7.33 -6.37 14.88
N HIS A 636 7.59 -6.41 13.58
CA HIS A 636 6.56 -6.42 12.53
C HIS A 636 6.73 -7.61 11.59
N ILE A 637 5.61 -8.14 11.08
CA ILE A 637 5.63 -8.98 9.88
C ILE A 637 5.93 -8.05 8.68
N SER A 638 6.91 -8.42 7.89
CA SER A 638 7.38 -7.67 6.73
C SER A 638 7.44 -8.56 5.50
N SER A 639 7.24 -7.99 4.33
CA SER A 639 7.48 -8.67 3.06
C SER A 639 7.98 -7.69 2.04
N THR A 640 8.83 -8.16 1.12
CA THR A 640 9.45 -7.31 0.10
C THR A 640 8.93 -7.72 -1.27
N VAL A 641 8.22 -6.80 -1.90
CA VAL A 641 7.75 -6.93 -3.29
C VAL A 641 8.64 -6.08 -4.16
N THR A 642 9.19 -6.67 -5.22
CA THR A 642 10.07 -5.99 -6.16
C THR A 642 9.59 -6.15 -7.59
N GLY A 643 10.00 -5.24 -8.46
CA GLY A 643 9.73 -5.27 -9.89
C GLY A 643 10.79 -4.49 -10.66
N GLU A 644 10.91 -4.76 -11.95
CA GLU A 644 11.77 -3.98 -12.84
C GLU A 644 10.91 -2.91 -13.52
N LEU A 645 11.25 -1.64 -13.34
CA LEU A 645 10.53 -0.50 -13.92
C LEU A 645 10.48 -0.63 -15.44
N HIS A 646 9.31 -0.35 -16.03
CA HIS A 646 9.15 -0.34 -17.48
C HIS A 646 9.98 0.76 -18.13
N ASP A 647 10.63 0.47 -19.27
CA ASP A 647 11.63 1.37 -19.90
C ASP A 647 11.11 2.76 -20.31
N HIS A 648 9.79 2.94 -20.48
CA HIS A 648 9.18 4.23 -20.85
C HIS A 648 8.58 4.97 -19.65
N LEU A 649 8.68 4.39 -18.45
CA LEU A 649 8.16 4.97 -17.22
C LEU A 649 9.31 5.48 -16.35
N THR A 650 8.97 6.40 -15.47
CA THR A 650 9.88 7.05 -14.53
C THR A 650 9.51 6.70 -13.09
N SER A 651 10.34 7.11 -12.13
CA SER A 651 10.01 6.97 -10.71
C SER A 651 8.75 7.75 -10.31
N TRP A 652 8.39 8.80 -11.03
CA TRP A 652 7.14 9.54 -10.80
C TRP A 652 5.90 8.70 -11.10
N ASP A 653 5.94 7.88 -12.16
CA ASP A 653 4.85 6.95 -12.49
C ASP A 653 4.71 5.87 -11.40
N VAL A 654 5.83 5.39 -10.86
CA VAL A 654 5.85 4.45 -9.74
C VAL A 654 5.20 5.06 -8.50
N LEU A 655 5.52 6.31 -8.20
CA LEU A 655 4.96 7.03 -7.06
C LEU A 655 3.43 7.18 -7.18
N GLN A 656 2.95 7.59 -8.35
CA GLN A 656 1.52 7.73 -8.64
C GLN A 656 0.78 6.38 -8.55
N ALA A 657 1.39 5.29 -9.00
CA ALA A 657 0.80 3.95 -8.89
C ALA A 657 0.73 3.45 -7.43
N ALA A 658 1.72 3.82 -6.61
CA ALA A 658 1.82 3.38 -5.23
C ALA A 658 0.95 4.19 -4.25
N LEU A 659 0.71 5.47 -4.52
CA LEU A 659 -0.03 6.37 -3.62
C LEU A 659 -1.56 6.11 -3.60
N PRO A 660 -2.20 6.19 -2.41
CA PRO A 660 -1.65 5.75 -1.14
C PRO A 660 -1.51 4.21 -1.13
N VAL A 661 -0.65 3.69 -0.27
CA VAL A 661 -0.48 2.23 -0.13
C VAL A 661 -1.68 1.60 0.58
N GLY A 662 -1.87 0.29 0.36
CA GLY A 662 -2.97 -0.47 0.95
C GLY A 662 -3.00 -0.46 2.48
N THR A 663 -1.82 -0.37 3.14
CA THR A 663 -1.67 -0.39 4.61
C THR A 663 -2.30 0.80 5.32
N VAL A 664 -2.66 1.86 4.58
CA VAL A 664 -3.27 3.08 5.12
C VAL A 664 -4.57 3.48 4.43
N SER A 665 -5.00 2.72 3.43
CA SER A 665 -6.25 2.94 2.70
C SER A 665 -7.18 1.77 2.92
N GLY A 666 -6.94 0.66 2.22
CA GLY A 666 -7.69 -0.58 2.34
C GLY A 666 -7.69 -1.38 1.05
N ALA A 667 -8.59 -2.35 0.97
CA ALA A 667 -8.70 -3.28 -0.15
C ALA A 667 -10.18 -3.53 -0.50
N PRO A 668 -10.63 -3.37 -1.75
CA PRO A 668 -9.93 -2.71 -2.87
C PRO A 668 -9.63 -1.23 -2.61
N LYS A 669 -8.44 -0.77 -3.02
CA LYS A 669 -7.87 0.56 -2.68
C LYS A 669 -8.87 1.71 -2.91
N VAL A 670 -9.35 1.89 -4.14
CA VAL A 670 -10.20 3.05 -4.48
C VAL A 670 -11.53 3.03 -3.73
N LYS A 671 -12.15 1.85 -3.57
CA LYS A 671 -13.42 1.73 -2.85
C LYS A 671 -13.25 2.04 -1.35
N ALA A 672 -12.15 1.59 -0.76
CA ALA A 672 -11.82 1.94 0.62
C ALA A 672 -11.62 3.45 0.78
N MET A 673 -10.99 4.13 -0.18
CA MET A 673 -10.83 5.59 -0.16
C MET A 673 -12.15 6.36 -0.26
N GLU A 674 -13.09 5.91 -1.10
CA GLU A 674 -14.44 6.49 -1.18
C GLU A 674 -15.14 6.41 0.20
N LEU A 675 -15.04 5.26 0.87
CA LEU A 675 -15.62 5.07 2.20
C LEU A 675 -14.87 5.85 3.28
N ILE A 676 -13.55 6.04 3.16
CA ILE A 676 -12.79 6.93 4.04
C ILE A 676 -13.32 8.37 3.92
N ASP A 677 -13.60 8.84 2.70
CA ASP A 677 -14.17 10.17 2.48
C ASP A 677 -15.57 10.33 3.11
N GLU A 678 -16.35 9.26 3.18
CA GLU A 678 -17.67 9.25 3.83
C GLU A 678 -17.60 9.15 5.38
N LEU A 679 -16.57 8.50 5.91
CA LEU A 679 -16.48 8.12 7.32
C LEU A 679 -15.56 9.03 8.14
N GLU A 680 -14.58 9.70 7.51
CA GLU A 680 -13.70 10.66 8.17
C GLU A 680 -14.22 12.10 8.05
N THR A 681 -13.94 12.93 9.05
CA THR A 681 -14.51 14.29 9.13
C THR A 681 -13.77 15.35 8.33
N THR A 682 -12.49 15.12 8.02
CA THR A 682 -11.60 16.12 7.40
C THR A 682 -10.54 15.45 6.54
N ARG A 683 -9.98 16.17 5.57
CA ARG A 683 -8.88 15.66 4.73
C ARG A 683 -7.65 15.27 5.56
N ARG A 684 -6.99 14.19 5.13
CA ARG A 684 -5.79 13.65 5.79
C ARG A 684 -4.55 14.52 5.56
N GLY A 685 -4.45 15.22 4.43
CA GLY A 685 -3.27 16.02 4.11
C GLY A 685 -2.01 15.13 4.12
N PRO A 686 -0.89 15.55 4.74
CA PRO A 686 0.33 14.76 4.75
C PRO A 686 0.19 13.34 5.31
N TYR A 687 -0.70 13.11 6.29
CA TYR A 687 -0.86 11.78 6.91
C TYR A 687 -1.27 10.74 5.87
N SER A 688 -0.66 9.55 5.90
CA SER A 688 -0.88 8.46 4.92
C SER A 688 -0.51 8.79 3.46
N GLY A 689 0.05 9.98 3.21
CA GLY A 689 0.79 10.29 2.00
C GLY A 689 2.23 9.81 2.10
N GLY A 690 3.17 10.48 1.43
CA GLY A 690 4.60 10.17 1.51
C GLY A 690 5.48 11.39 1.67
N PHE A 691 6.70 11.20 2.17
CA PHE A 691 7.75 12.21 2.14
C PHE A 691 9.07 11.56 1.77
N GLY A 692 9.95 12.31 1.09
CA GLY A 692 11.24 11.76 0.68
C GLY A 692 11.83 12.48 -0.52
N THR A 693 12.52 11.72 -1.37
CA THR A 693 13.40 12.26 -2.41
C THR A 693 13.19 11.62 -3.77
N VAL A 694 13.40 12.40 -4.83
CA VAL A 694 13.61 11.95 -6.21
C VAL A 694 14.89 12.59 -6.72
N SER A 695 15.92 11.79 -6.96
CA SER A 695 17.26 12.21 -7.36
C SER A 695 17.29 12.72 -8.79
N PHE A 696 18.30 13.53 -9.14
CA PHE A 696 18.54 13.92 -10.53
C PHE A 696 18.67 12.72 -11.48
N ASN A 697 19.24 11.60 -11.00
CA ASN A 697 19.40 10.36 -11.76
C ASN A 697 18.10 9.51 -11.88
N GLY A 698 16.98 9.98 -11.32
CA GLY A 698 15.69 9.27 -11.34
C GLY A 698 15.48 8.28 -10.18
N ASP A 699 16.50 7.96 -9.39
CA ASP A 699 16.36 7.15 -8.17
C ASP A 699 15.44 7.87 -7.15
N MET A 700 14.54 7.13 -6.52
CA MET A 700 13.51 7.66 -5.61
C MET A 700 13.45 6.86 -4.32
N ASP A 701 13.28 7.55 -3.20
CA ASP A 701 13.04 6.93 -1.90
C ASP A 701 11.99 7.74 -1.12
N ILE A 702 10.79 7.20 -1.00
CA ILE A 702 9.65 7.84 -0.34
C ILE A 702 9.22 6.99 0.85
N ALA A 703 9.25 7.58 2.04
CA ALA A 703 8.70 7.00 3.25
C ALA A 703 7.19 7.27 3.31
N LEU A 704 6.45 6.36 3.91
CA LEU A 704 5.03 6.56 4.20
C LEU A 704 4.90 7.56 5.35
N ALA A 705 4.02 8.55 5.26
CA ALA A 705 3.86 9.58 6.28
C ALA A 705 3.04 9.09 7.49
N LEU A 706 3.60 8.10 8.19
CA LEU A 706 3.14 7.57 9.47
C LEU A 706 4.00 8.11 10.60
N ARG A 707 3.45 8.09 11.82
CA ARG A 707 4.14 8.60 13.02
C ARG A 707 4.79 9.97 12.77
N THR A 708 4.02 10.85 12.13
CA THR A 708 4.47 12.17 11.67
C THR A 708 3.59 13.24 12.32
N ILE A 709 4.25 14.22 12.94
CA ILE A 709 3.62 15.41 13.51
C ILE A 709 3.62 16.49 12.44
N VAL A 710 2.48 17.10 12.19
CA VAL A 710 2.35 18.22 11.25
C VAL A 710 2.13 19.51 12.04
N PHE A 711 3.00 20.48 11.83
CA PHE A 711 2.90 21.84 12.37
C PHE A 711 2.53 22.80 11.24
N PRO A 712 1.27 23.23 11.11
CA PRO A 712 0.92 24.30 10.19
C PRO A 712 1.69 25.58 10.54
N THR A 713 2.29 26.23 9.54
CA THR A 713 2.93 27.54 9.74
C THR A 713 1.93 28.67 9.49
N SER A 714 1.05 28.53 8.48
CA SER A 714 0.10 29.56 8.06
C SER A 714 -0.94 30.00 9.10
N ALA A 715 -1.11 29.28 10.21
CA ALA A 715 -1.99 29.63 11.33
C ALA A 715 -1.43 30.78 12.20
N HIS A 716 -0.83 31.80 11.57
CA HIS A 716 -0.20 32.95 12.21
C HIS A 716 -1.17 33.96 12.84
N TYR A 717 -2.48 33.70 12.83
CA TYR A 717 -3.50 34.71 13.13
C TYR A 717 -4.33 34.46 14.41
N ASP A 718 -4.23 33.29 15.05
CA ASP A 718 -5.11 32.93 16.18
C ASP A 718 -4.38 32.86 17.54
N THR A 719 -3.14 33.34 17.62
CA THR A 719 -2.55 33.67 18.91
C THR A 719 -2.95 35.09 19.28
N MET A 720 -3.73 35.24 20.35
CA MET A 720 -4.14 36.52 20.95
C MET A 720 -2.96 37.46 21.31
N TYR A 721 -1.72 36.97 21.18
CA TYR A 721 -0.48 37.67 21.47
C TYR A 721 0.36 37.82 20.20
N SER A 722 0.71 39.06 19.87
CA SER A 722 1.74 39.39 18.89
C SER A 722 3.11 39.25 19.55
N TYR A 723 3.79 38.12 19.37
CA TYR A 723 5.15 37.92 19.87
C TYR A 723 6.17 38.69 19.02
N LYS A 724 6.32 40.00 19.29
CA LYS A 724 7.38 40.85 18.70
C LYS A 724 8.73 40.65 19.40
N ASP A 725 8.74 39.98 20.55
CA ASP A 725 9.95 39.72 21.33
C ASP A 725 10.56 38.38 20.93
N VAL A 726 11.81 38.41 20.46
CA VAL A 726 12.58 37.25 20.01
C VAL A 726 12.83 36.26 21.17
N ASN A 727 12.71 36.73 22.42
CA ASN A 727 12.94 35.93 23.62
C ASN A 727 11.68 35.19 24.11
N GLN A 728 10.50 35.44 23.55
CA GLN A 728 9.28 34.74 23.95
C GLN A 728 9.01 33.55 23.04
N ARG A 729 8.93 32.35 23.64
CA ARG A 729 8.48 31.14 22.95
C ARG A 729 7.01 31.32 22.54
N ARG A 730 6.69 30.96 21.29
CA ARG A 730 5.31 30.91 20.81
C ARG A 730 4.65 29.58 21.14
N GLU A 731 3.32 29.60 21.26
CA GLU A 731 2.53 28.36 21.27
C GLU A 731 2.49 27.79 19.84
N TRP A 732 2.63 26.48 19.75
CA TRP A 732 2.54 25.68 18.54
C TRP A 732 1.39 24.68 18.64
N ILE A 733 0.69 24.48 17.54
CA ILE A 733 -0.34 23.45 17.41
C ILE A 733 0.25 22.27 16.64
N ALA A 734 0.50 21.17 17.35
CA ALA A 734 0.97 19.91 16.79
C ALA A 734 -0.23 19.03 16.41
N HIS A 735 -0.34 18.68 15.14
CA HIS A 735 -1.34 17.73 14.66
C HIS A 735 -0.75 16.32 14.57
N LEU A 736 -1.38 15.38 15.28
CA LEU A 736 -0.95 13.98 15.36
C LEU A 736 -2.08 13.11 14.83
N GLN A 737 -1.91 12.50 13.66
CA GLN A 737 -2.92 11.64 13.06
C GLN A 737 -2.51 10.18 13.14
N ALA A 738 -3.44 9.31 13.52
CA ALA A 738 -3.23 7.88 13.67
C ALA A 738 -4.49 7.13 13.25
N GLY A 739 -4.31 5.91 12.76
CA GLY A 739 -5.37 5.08 12.23
C GLY A 739 -5.15 3.60 12.52
N ALA A 740 -6.21 2.82 12.32
CA ALA A 740 -6.27 1.39 12.58
C ALA A 740 -6.97 0.64 11.43
N GLY A 741 -6.48 -0.57 11.15
CA GLY A 741 -7.01 -1.42 10.09
C GLY A 741 -8.27 -2.13 10.54
N ILE A 742 -9.38 -1.87 9.87
CA ILE A 742 -10.68 -2.43 10.19
C ILE A 742 -10.94 -3.64 9.31
N VAL A 743 -11.18 -4.77 9.97
CA VAL A 743 -11.56 -6.06 9.38
C VAL A 743 -12.87 -6.56 10.00
N ALA A 744 -13.42 -7.65 9.46
CA ALA A 744 -14.75 -8.16 9.87
C ALA A 744 -14.88 -8.47 11.37
N ASP A 745 -13.77 -8.85 12.02
CA ASP A 745 -13.69 -9.20 13.44
C ASP A 745 -13.15 -8.05 14.33
N SER A 746 -12.89 -6.87 13.76
CA SER A 746 -12.43 -5.69 14.52
C SER A 746 -13.41 -5.28 15.62
N SER A 747 -12.88 -4.85 16.76
CA SER A 747 -13.61 -4.38 17.93
C SER A 747 -13.52 -2.85 18.00
N PRO A 748 -14.63 -2.09 17.92
CA PRO A 748 -14.58 -0.63 17.87
C PRO A 748 -13.78 0.02 19.00
N GLU A 749 -13.79 -0.57 20.21
CA GLU A 749 -13.01 -0.08 21.34
C GLU A 749 -11.50 -0.26 21.12
N ASP A 750 -11.10 -1.46 20.68
CA ASP A 750 -9.70 -1.81 20.50
C ASP A 750 -9.08 -0.97 19.38
N GLU A 751 -9.80 -0.75 18.27
CA GLU A 751 -9.35 0.08 17.15
C GLU A 751 -9.21 1.56 17.53
N HIS A 752 -10.11 2.06 18.40
CA HIS A 752 -9.99 3.40 18.95
C HIS A 752 -8.76 3.52 19.86
N GLN A 753 -8.55 2.54 20.74
CA GLN A 753 -7.41 2.49 21.64
C GLN A 753 -6.08 2.36 20.87
N GLU A 754 -6.07 1.62 19.77
CA GLU A 754 -4.91 1.49 18.89
C GLU A 754 -4.49 2.84 18.31
N CYS A 755 -5.45 3.66 17.84
CA CYS A 755 -5.17 5.00 17.34
C CYS A 755 -4.53 5.88 18.43
N GLN A 756 -5.06 5.83 19.66
CA GLN A 756 -4.49 6.57 20.79
C GLN A 756 -3.07 6.10 21.12
N ASN A 757 -2.84 4.78 21.14
CA ASN A 757 -1.54 4.19 21.43
C ASN A 757 -0.49 4.58 20.37
N LYS A 758 -0.87 4.56 19.08
CA LYS A 758 -0.01 4.98 17.97
C LYS A 758 0.37 6.46 18.08
N ALA A 759 -0.57 7.32 18.48
CA ALA A 759 -0.32 8.75 18.67
C ALA A 759 0.45 9.08 19.96
N ALA A 760 0.36 8.23 21.00
CA ALA A 760 0.99 8.45 22.30
C ALA A 760 2.53 8.55 22.23
N ALA A 761 3.18 7.83 21.32
CA ALA A 761 4.63 7.92 21.12
C ALA A 761 5.07 9.32 20.65
N LEU A 762 4.26 9.96 19.80
CA LEU A 762 4.52 11.32 19.35
C LEU A 762 4.21 12.35 20.44
N ALA A 763 3.12 12.16 21.19
CA ALA A 763 2.80 12.99 22.36
C ALA A 763 3.91 12.93 23.42
N ARG A 764 4.54 11.75 23.61
CA ARG A 764 5.70 11.59 24.47
C ARG A 764 6.91 12.39 23.99
N ALA A 765 7.17 12.43 22.69
CA ALA A 765 8.26 13.24 22.14
C ALA A 765 8.04 14.75 22.40
N ILE A 766 6.80 15.23 22.27
CA ILE A 766 6.45 16.61 22.61
C ILE A 766 6.67 16.88 24.09
N ALA A 767 6.13 16.05 24.99
CA ALA A 767 6.28 16.21 26.44
C ALA A 767 7.76 16.16 26.88
N LEU A 768 8.57 15.31 26.24
CA LEU A 768 10.02 15.25 26.49
C LEU A 768 10.70 16.56 26.05
N ALA A 769 10.34 17.10 24.90
CA ALA A 769 10.88 18.37 24.44
C ALA A 769 10.49 19.54 25.37
N GLU A 770 9.25 19.57 25.85
CA GLU A 770 8.80 20.57 26.83
C GLU A 770 9.63 20.48 28.13
N SER A 771 9.77 19.28 28.68
CA SER A 771 10.58 19.06 29.88
C SER A 771 12.06 19.42 29.66
N ALA A 772 12.61 19.17 28.48
CA ALA A 772 14.04 19.36 28.22
C ALA A 772 14.40 20.81 27.90
N PHE A 773 13.53 21.53 27.21
CA PHE A 773 13.85 22.82 26.60
C PHE A 773 13.00 24.00 27.09
N VAL A 774 11.80 23.74 27.62
CA VAL A 774 10.83 24.78 28.02
C VAL A 774 10.77 24.94 29.55
N ASN A 775 10.49 23.86 30.27
CA ASN A 775 10.16 23.88 31.71
C ASN A 775 11.40 23.96 32.62
N LYS A 776 12.41 24.75 32.23
CA LYS A 776 13.69 24.86 32.94
C LYS A 776 13.56 25.35 34.37
#